data_AF-A0A960M7M2-F1
#
_entry.id   AF-A0A960M7M2-F1
#
_cell.length_a   1.000
_cell.length_b   1.000
_cell.length_c   1.000
_cell.angle_alpha   90.00
_cell.angle_beta   90.00
_cell.angle_gamma   90.00
#
_symmetry.space_group_name_H-M   'P 1'
#
loop_
_entity.id
_entity.type
_entity.pdbx_description
1 polymer ?
#
loop_
_entity_poly.entity_id
_entity_poly.type
_entity_poly.pdbx_seq_one_letter_code
_entity_poly.pdbx_strand_id
1 'polypeptide(L)'
;MNVEEEEKIAKALAETDIQEPFLFRSLARARMLANLFIDEQGILLKKKLPSFFSGIQGENDKEVIEHFHKVVAALHSSKDLLNLFNRFKMPVANRYIETLVLYSLGLPLKTKVTNRELRQAVFTALLTPLRQNVGSCFATAPGIIIQSEQMERLLLDLYDLVMTCSLSRTFGGVQHAVPISPSWGMGDLKKPISSSKILEMPSIQAAFDAAGVPLSKVKLPSKLVSVDTFIHDNIRREHGQNDQAKALEKEAKETFKSYTDHALLKAWEYTLASFSDYKVEFFRWNLYASLGFDQNEEGGIGHLLYQALQQKLNGANTKTEELHQDYARAIDEVRMTQALLRQASSRERVRQLKAELEVRLHHAQGCKDMRDDSSKRAEHLAQFFKFLLEQYAEKFPEYFQEIYDAEMYDIQTDLYDDAPAGFRLLYKHGRRDPLAWTLIHSEKEYLQALNHFFIATEPQIAAASEWEEGEKELQELTTLLIHHLNTDEFLSSAIERMGKAHKTKQSKALIENISQVEKKPWSYTSGGTMHTLLRCYYCLEKDLSEESRPIENPMDLLIFLLDLLKGLPYSATKAFEDNPSKGMLMYSPTHAFVLRPGLFPFKEGWLDKGFSYTWARDNVLLPGEEFYEVIRLDQDTQEFLAEEFFQKHFPHRSHELGSQFTPQAETLHLKSFRTHLFNFLSPHLTEPMALADRLDGYLRTAFPLIRPPELEKLLLDFPSKIQKRFAAEHRILYTSSGAFDHLFELIGNFDDLEEAFTKHHLLPPKPLLFADTNWSRFYFGFGYNPGLGILDLWRLDARCREGYPLSIWRPLLDGTLPKPWGVLTSPSEYSGAALPDFTLLKNKV
;
A
#
# COMPACT_ATOMS: atom_id res chain seq x y z
N MET A 1 -15.79 -5.76 -26.25
CA MET A 1 -14.43 -6.17 -26.63
C MET A 1 -14.40 -7.64 -26.97
N ASN A 2 -13.82 -7.98 -28.12
CA ASN A 2 -13.48 -9.36 -28.49
C ASN A 2 -11.95 -9.56 -28.36
N VAL A 3 -11.46 -10.79 -28.56
CA VAL A 3 -10.02 -11.12 -28.39
C VAL A 3 -9.13 -10.36 -29.38
N GLU A 4 -9.56 -10.18 -30.62
CA GLU A 4 -8.79 -9.45 -31.64
C GLU A 4 -8.61 -7.96 -31.27
N GLU A 5 -9.66 -7.33 -30.74
CA GLU A 5 -9.61 -5.96 -30.24
C GLU A 5 -8.72 -5.85 -28.99
N GLU A 6 -8.79 -6.82 -28.08
CA GLU A 6 -7.90 -6.92 -26.92
C GLU A 6 -6.41 -6.98 -27.35
N GLU A 7 -6.06 -7.88 -28.27
CA GLU A 7 -4.68 -8.04 -28.75
C GLU A 7 -4.13 -6.76 -29.38
N LYS A 8 -4.97 -6.07 -30.18
CA LYS A 8 -4.60 -4.79 -30.78
C LYS A 8 -4.31 -3.73 -29.72
N ILE A 9 -5.14 -3.63 -28.67
CA ILE A 9 -4.93 -2.67 -27.58
C ILE A 9 -3.69 -3.06 -26.78
N ALA A 10 -3.53 -4.33 -26.42
CA ALA A 10 -2.37 -4.82 -25.68
C ALA A 10 -1.05 -4.52 -26.42
N LYS A 11 -1.03 -4.67 -27.75
CA LYS A 11 0.11 -4.31 -28.58
C LYS A 11 0.41 -2.81 -28.52
N ALA A 12 -0.62 -1.95 -28.63
CA ALA A 12 -0.43 -0.51 -28.53
C ALA A 12 0.08 -0.08 -27.14
N LEU A 13 -0.39 -0.73 -26.06
CA LEU A 13 0.12 -0.48 -24.71
C LEU A 13 1.60 -0.88 -24.59
N ALA A 14 2.01 -2.00 -25.20
CA ALA A 14 3.40 -2.48 -25.18
C ALA A 14 4.40 -1.52 -25.85
N GLU A 15 3.93 -0.59 -26.68
CA GLU A 15 4.78 0.43 -27.30
C GLU A 15 5.16 1.57 -26.33
N THR A 16 4.62 1.55 -25.11
CA THR A 16 4.89 2.52 -24.05
C THR A 16 5.10 1.82 -22.71
N ASP A 17 5.98 2.33 -21.86
CA ASP A 17 6.20 1.75 -20.52
C ASP A 17 5.19 2.25 -19.46
N ILE A 18 4.05 2.80 -19.89
CA ILE A 18 3.09 3.47 -19.02
C ILE A 18 2.09 2.47 -18.42
N GLN A 19 1.47 1.62 -19.25
CA GLN A 19 0.47 0.64 -18.79
C GLN A 19 0.86 -0.76 -19.26
N GLU A 20 0.79 -1.72 -18.35
CA GLU A 20 1.23 -3.07 -18.65
C GLU A 20 0.21 -3.84 -19.50
N PRO A 21 0.61 -4.39 -20.67
CA PRO A 21 -0.26 -5.20 -21.49
C PRO A 21 -0.86 -6.40 -20.74
N PHE A 22 -0.08 -7.02 -19.84
CA PHE A 22 -0.52 -8.15 -19.04
C PHE A 22 -1.74 -7.81 -18.16
N LEU A 23 -1.66 -6.71 -17.39
CA LEU A 23 -2.75 -6.28 -16.53
C LEU A 23 -4.01 -5.95 -17.34
N PHE A 24 -3.84 -5.28 -18.48
CA PHE A 24 -4.94 -4.99 -19.39
C PHE A 24 -5.62 -6.28 -19.91
N ARG A 25 -4.84 -7.24 -20.44
CA ARG A 25 -5.39 -8.51 -20.97
C ARG A 25 -6.13 -9.28 -19.87
N SER A 26 -5.54 -9.36 -18.68
CA SER A 26 -6.15 -10.02 -17.52
C SER A 26 -7.53 -9.44 -17.18
N LEU A 27 -7.63 -8.12 -17.05
CA LEU A 27 -8.88 -7.42 -16.75
C LEU A 27 -9.89 -7.48 -17.90
N ALA A 28 -9.44 -7.28 -19.15
CA ALA A 28 -10.30 -7.34 -20.33
C ALA A 28 -10.97 -8.72 -20.46
N ARG A 29 -10.20 -9.79 -20.28
CA ARG A 29 -10.72 -11.17 -20.32
C ARG A 29 -11.66 -11.48 -19.17
N ALA A 30 -11.35 -11.00 -17.96
CA ALA A 30 -12.25 -11.11 -16.82
C ALA A 30 -13.62 -10.46 -17.12
N ARG A 31 -13.64 -9.27 -17.75
CA ARG A 31 -14.87 -8.60 -18.20
C ARG A 31 -15.62 -9.39 -19.28
N MET A 32 -14.90 -9.97 -20.24
CA MET A 32 -15.49 -10.84 -21.27
C MET A 32 -16.15 -12.07 -20.64
N LEU A 33 -15.49 -12.71 -19.66
CA LEU A 33 -16.06 -13.82 -18.91
C LEU A 33 -17.29 -13.40 -18.11
N ALA A 34 -17.26 -12.26 -17.43
CA ALA A 34 -18.43 -11.76 -16.71
C ALA A 34 -19.64 -11.54 -17.62
N ASN A 35 -19.43 -11.05 -18.85
CA ASN A 35 -20.51 -10.92 -19.84
C ASN A 35 -21.05 -12.27 -20.34
N LEU A 36 -20.22 -13.31 -20.38
CA LEU A 36 -20.62 -14.65 -20.84
C LEU A 36 -21.29 -15.49 -19.73
N PHE A 37 -20.85 -15.31 -18.48
CA PHE A 37 -21.24 -16.12 -17.34
C PHE A 37 -22.38 -15.49 -16.54
N ILE A 38 -22.67 -14.21 -16.67
CA ILE A 38 -23.76 -13.55 -15.95
C ILE A 38 -24.85 -13.14 -16.93
N ASP A 39 -26.06 -13.65 -16.73
CA ASP A 39 -27.20 -13.34 -17.59
C ASP A 39 -27.80 -11.95 -17.32
N GLU A 40 -28.84 -11.61 -18.08
CA GLU A 40 -29.56 -10.33 -17.95
C GLU A 40 -30.21 -10.12 -16.58
N GLN A 41 -30.45 -11.20 -15.82
CA GLN A 41 -31.01 -11.16 -14.47
C GLN A 41 -29.91 -11.09 -13.39
N GLY A 42 -28.63 -11.10 -13.79
CA GLY A 42 -27.50 -11.12 -12.89
C GLY A 42 -27.23 -12.49 -12.28
N ILE A 43 -27.71 -13.59 -12.88
CA ILE A 43 -27.51 -14.95 -12.37
C ILE A 43 -26.24 -15.54 -13.00
N LEU A 44 -25.42 -16.20 -12.17
CA LEU A 44 -24.24 -16.93 -12.63
C LEU A 44 -24.66 -18.23 -13.34
N LEU A 45 -24.35 -18.31 -14.62
CA LEU A 45 -24.60 -19.46 -15.49
C LEU A 45 -23.58 -20.57 -15.25
N LYS A 46 -24.05 -21.82 -15.24
CA LYS A 46 -23.19 -23.01 -15.21
C LYS A 46 -22.64 -23.30 -16.61
N LYS A 47 -21.50 -22.70 -16.94
CA LYS A 47 -20.78 -22.88 -18.20
C LYS A 47 -19.33 -23.31 -17.94
N LYS A 48 -18.71 -24.00 -18.89
CA LYS A 48 -17.26 -24.21 -18.91
C LYS A 48 -16.57 -22.95 -19.46
N LEU A 49 -15.30 -22.74 -19.12
CA LEU A 49 -14.52 -21.69 -19.77
C LEU A 49 -14.49 -21.92 -21.30
N PRO A 50 -14.66 -20.86 -22.11
CA PRO A 50 -14.63 -20.96 -23.56
C PRO A 50 -13.32 -21.53 -24.09
N SER A 51 -13.39 -22.29 -25.19
CA SER A 51 -12.20 -22.88 -25.82
C SER A 51 -11.25 -21.86 -26.45
N PHE A 52 -11.68 -20.62 -26.74
CA PHE A 52 -10.77 -19.62 -27.31
C PHE A 52 -9.67 -19.20 -26.32
N PHE A 53 -9.80 -19.50 -25.02
CA PHE A 53 -8.69 -19.34 -24.07
C PHE A 53 -7.57 -20.38 -24.26
N SER A 54 -7.80 -21.48 -24.98
CA SER A 54 -6.80 -22.53 -25.18
C SER A 54 -5.73 -22.19 -26.23
N GLY A 55 -5.83 -21.04 -26.90
CA GLY A 55 -4.85 -20.56 -27.91
C GLY A 55 -4.22 -19.21 -27.58
N ILE A 56 -4.45 -18.72 -26.36
CA ILE A 56 -4.02 -17.40 -25.92
C ILE A 56 -2.69 -17.52 -25.17
N GLN A 57 -1.69 -16.75 -25.61
CA GLN A 57 -0.30 -17.00 -25.20
C GLN A 57 0.54 -15.75 -24.97
N GLY A 58 -0.06 -14.69 -24.45
CA GLY A 58 0.76 -13.62 -23.89
C GLY A 58 1.58 -14.11 -22.70
N GLU A 59 2.65 -13.40 -22.38
CA GLU A 59 3.45 -13.65 -21.19
C GLU A 59 2.57 -13.63 -19.92
N ASN A 60 2.75 -14.63 -19.04
CA ASN A 60 1.96 -14.89 -17.83
C ASN A 60 0.45 -15.17 -18.02
N ASP A 61 -0.04 -15.35 -19.26
CA ASP A 61 -1.47 -15.56 -19.51
C ASP A 61 -1.96 -16.93 -18.98
N LYS A 62 -1.08 -17.92 -18.89
CA LYS A 62 -1.41 -19.27 -18.40
C LYS A 62 -1.86 -19.22 -16.94
N GLU A 63 -1.11 -18.52 -16.10
CA GLU A 63 -1.37 -18.34 -14.67
C GLU A 63 -2.73 -17.64 -14.46
N VAL A 64 -3.06 -16.67 -15.32
CA VAL A 64 -4.36 -15.98 -15.31
C VAL A 64 -5.49 -16.93 -15.67
N ILE A 65 -5.32 -17.76 -16.70
CA ILE A 65 -6.33 -18.73 -17.12
C ILE A 65 -6.54 -19.82 -16.05
N GLU A 66 -5.47 -20.29 -15.42
CA GLU A 66 -5.55 -21.23 -14.28
C GLU A 66 -6.32 -20.60 -13.11
N HIS A 67 -6.06 -19.33 -12.80
CA HIS A 67 -6.83 -18.59 -11.80
C HIS A 67 -8.31 -18.47 -12.18
N PHE A 68 -8.65 -18.17 -13.44
CA PHE A 68 -10.04 -18.16 -13.91
C PHE A 68 -10.71 -19.52 -13.71
N HIS A 69 -10.03 -20.61 -14.05
CA HIS A 69 -10.54 -21.97 -13.85
C HIS A 69 -10.84 -22.24 -12.38
N LYS A 70 -9.92 -21.87 -11.48
CA LYS A 70 -10.07 -22.02 -10.03
C LYS A 70 -11.28 -21.24 -9.50
N VAL A 71 -11.46 -19.99 -9.93
CA VAL A 71 -12.59 -19.14 -9.51
C VAL A 71 -13.92 -19.72 -9.96
N VAL A 72 -14.05 -20.06 -11.25
CA VAL A 72 -15.28 -20.63 -11.80
C VAL A 72 -15.62 -21.98 -11.14
N ALA A 73 -14.62 -22.85 -10.96
CA ALA A 73 -14.80 -24.13 -10.31
C ALA A 73 -15.27 -23.98 -8.85
N ALA A 74 -14.70 -23.04 -8.10
CA ALA A 74 -15.09 -22.78 -6.71
C ALA A 74 -16.55 -22.32 -6.60
N LEU A 75 -16.98 -21.35 -7.43
CA LEU A 75 -18.35 -20.84 -7.43
C LEU A 75 -19.39 -21.87 -7.90
N HIS A 76 -19.02 -22.80 -8.79
CA HIS A 76 -19.92 -23.85 -9.25
C HIS A 76 -20.02 -25.03 -8.28
N SER A 77 -18.96 -25.32 -7.53
CA SER A 77 -18.90 -26.44 -6.60
C SER A 77 -19.41 -26.11 -5.19
N SER A 78 -19.25 -24.86 -4.74
CA SER A 78 -19.69 -24.43 -3.40
C SER A 78 -21.04 -23.71 -3.44
N LYS A 79 -22.05 -24.33 -2.82
CA LYS A 79 -23.38 -23.73 -2.66
C LYS A 79 -23.31 -22.45 -1.80
N ASP A 80 -22.45 -22.41 -0.80
CA ASP A 80 -22.32 -21.27 0.12
C ASP A 80 -21.71 -20.06 -0.58
N LEU A 81 -20.65 -20.27 -1.36
CA LEU A 81 -20.05 -19.20 -2.18
C LEU A 81 -21.06 -18.65 -3.20
N LEU A 82 -21.81 -19.54 -3.86
CA LEU A 82 -22.82 -19.12 -4.82
C LEU A 82 -23.97 -18.34 -4.15
N ASN A 83 -24.40 -18.77 -2.96
CA ASN A 83 -25.41 -18.05 -2.19
C ASN A 83 -24.92 -16.66 -1.80
N LEU A 84 -23.68 -16.55 -1.31
CA LEU A 84 -23.05 -15.27 -0.97
C LEU A 84 -22.96 -14.35 -2.19
N PHE A 85 -22.49 -14.86 -3.32
CA PHE A 85 -22.46 -14.12 -4.60
C PHE A 85 -23.85 -13.61 -5.02
N ASN A 86 -24.89 -14.44 -4.86
CA ASN A 86 -26.26 -14.05 -5.23
C ASN A 86 -26.89 -13.01 -4.28
N ARG A 87 -26.32 -12.77 -3.09
CA ARG A 87 -26.82 -11.75 -2.15
C ARG A 87 -26.52 -10.33 -2.60
N PHE A 88 -25.52 -10.12 -3.46
CA PHE A 88 -25.20 -8.81 -3.98
C PHE A 88 -26.40 -8.19 -4.69
N LYS A 89 -26.82 -7.03 -4.17
CA LYS A 89 -27.89 -6.17 -4.67
C LYS A 89 -27.40 -4.73 -4.55
N MET A 90 -27.75 -3.89 -5.52
CA MET A 90 -27.34 -2.49 -5.47
C MET A 90 -27.91 -1.80 -4.21
N PRO A 91 -27.06 -1.13 -3.41
CA PRO A 91 -27.55 -0.30 -2.30
C PRO A 91 -28.34 0.89 -2.85
N VAL A 92 -29.27 1.41 -2.04
CA VAL A 92 -30.08 2.58 -2.45
C VAL A 92 -29.18 3.81 -2.53
N ALA A 93 -29.10 4.41 -3.72
CA ALA A 93 -28.52 5.74 -3.97
C ALA A 93 -27.07 5.95 -3.52
N ASN A 94 -26.18 4.98 -3.75
CA ASN A 94 -24.74 5.15 -3.49
C ASN A 94 -23.95 5.41 -4.77
N ARG A 95 -23.76 6.70 -5.09
CA ARG A 95 -23.07 7.13 -6.32
C ARG A 95 -21.61 6.66 -6.39
N TYR A 96 -20.91 6.53 -5.25
CA TYR A 96 -19.52 6.10 -5.26
C TYR A 96 -19.40 4.62 -5.65
N ILE A 97 -20.23 3.76 -5.07
CA ILE A 97 -20.29 2.33 -5.46
C ILE A 97 -20.70 2.18 -6.92
N GLU A 98 -21.69 2.96 -7.40
CA GLU A 98 -22.05 2.96 -8.82
C GLU A 98 -20.85 3.30 -9.71
N THR A 99 -20.07 4.33 -9.36
CA THR A 99 -18.86 4.68 -10.14
C THR A 99 -17.81 3.57 -10.11
N LEU A 100 -17.57 2.92 -8.95
CA LEU A 100 -16.63 1.80 -8.86
C LEU A 100 -17.08 0.61 -9.72
N VAL A 101 -18.38 0.30 -9.75
CA VAL A 101 -18.94 -0.76 -10.60
C VAL A 101 -18.72 -0.44 -12.07
N LEU A 102 -19.01 0.80 -12.49
CA LEU A 102 -18.85 1.22 -13.88
C LEU A 102 -17.39 1.17 -14.34
N TYR A 103 -16.45 1.72 -13.55
CA TYR A 103 -15.02 1.65 -13.88
C TYR A 103 -14.47 0.22 -13.83
N SER A 104 -14.92 -0.60 -12.89
CA SER A 104 -14.56 -2.03 -12.83
C SER A 104 -14.90 -2.76 -14.13
N LEU A 105 -16.02 -2.39 -14.76
CA LEU A 105 -16.49 -2.97 -16.01
C LEU A 105 -16.03 -2.23 -17.29
N GLY A 106 -15.36 -1.08 -17.15
CA GLY A 106 -15.00 -0.23 -18.28
C GLY A 106 -16.21 0.37 -19.00
N LEU A 107 -17.28 0.67 -18.25
CA LEU A 107 -18.53 1.21 -18.78
C LEU A 107 -18.60 2.74 -18.60
N PRO A 108 -19.27 3.48 -19.52
CA PRO A 108 -19.46 4.93 -19.38
C PRO A 108 -20.24 5.29 -18.11
N LEU A 109 -19.90 6.42 -17.47
CA LEU A 109 -20.55 6.88 -16.22
C LEU A 109 -22.07 7.12 -16.32
N LYS A 110 -22.58 7.35 -17.53
CA LYS A 110 -24.02 7.50 -17.81
C LYS A 110 -24.80 6.18 -17.82
N THR A 111 -24.11 5.04 -17.74
CA THR A 111 -24.75 3.72 -17.80
C THR A 111 -25.50 3.46 -16.51
N LYS A 112 -26.76 3.01 -16.62
CA LYS A 112 -27.56 2.65 -15.45
C LYS A 112 -27.01 1.36 -14.84
N VAL A 113 -26.64 1.42 -13.56
CA VAL A 113 -26.17 0.25 -12.81
C VAL A 113 -27.35 -0.51 -12.23
N THR A 114 -27.41 -1.81 -12.49
CA THR A 114 -28.38 -2.74 -11.88
C THR A 114 -27.65 -3.83 -11.07
N ASN A 115 -28.41 -4.77 -10.50
CA ASN A 115 -27.83 -5.94 -9.83
C ASN A 115 -26.95 -6.77 -10.78
N ARG A 116 -27.22 -6.72 -12.09
CA ARG A 116 -26.40 -7.41 -13.10
C ARG A 116 -25.00 -6.81 -13.12
N GLU A 117 -24.87 -5.50 -13.37
CA GLU A 117 -23.57 -4.83 -13.46
C GLU A 117 -22.81 -4.96 -12.13
N LEU A 118 -23.49 -4.85 -10.99
CA LEU A 118 -22.85 -5.08 -9.69
C LEU A 118 -22.23 -6.48 -9.59
N ARG A 119 -23.00 -7.52 -9.93
CA ARG A 119 -22.52 -8.90 -9.86
C ARG A 119 -21.44 -9.18 -10.90
N GLN A 120 -21.51 -8.53 -12.07
CA GLN A 120 -20.44 -8.56 -13.07
C GLN A 120 -19.15 -7.95 -12.52
N ALA A 121 -19.23 -6.80 -11.85
CA ALA A 121 -18.06 -6.17 -11.23
C ALA A 121 -17.48 -7.04 -10.12
N VAL A 122 -18.31 -7.64 -9.26
CA VAL A 122 -17.86 -8.57 -8.21
C VAL A 122 -17.20 -9.81 -8.81
N PHE A 123 -17.81 -10.42 -9.84
CA PHE A 123 -17.24 -11.59 -10.50
C PHE A 123 -15.93 -11.25 -11.24
N THR A 124 -15.86 -10.09 -11.87
CA THR A 124 -14.63 -9.59 -12.51
C THR A 124 -13.53 -9.35 -11.45
N ALA A 125 -13.87 -8.86 -10.26
CA ALA A 125 -12.93 -8.70 -9.14
C ALA A 125 -12.34 -10.03 -8.67
N LEU A 126 -13.17 -11.09 -8.62
CA LEU A 126 -12.68 -12.44 -8.30
C LEU A 126 -11.76 -13.00 -9.38
N LEU A 127 -12.10 -12.76 -10.65
CA LEU A 127 -11.32 -13.24 -11.79
C LEU A 127 -10.01 -12.48 -11.98
N THR A 128 -9.95 -11.19 -11.68
CA THR A 128 -8.74 -10.38 -11.89
C THR A 128 -7.71 -10.65 -10.80
N PRO A 129 -6.55 -11.29 -11.08
CA PRO A 129 -5.55 -11.53 -10.05
C PRO A 129 -5.04 -10.21 -9.48
N LEU A 130 -4.97 -10.14 -8.15
CA LEU A 130 -4.44 -8.97 -7.46
C LEU A 130 -2.94 -8.85 -7.70
N ARG A 131 -2.50 -7.70 -8.19
CA ARG A 131 -1.09 -7.34 -8.38
C ARG A 131 -0.86 -5.93 -7.87
N GLN A 132 0.29 -5.67 -7.27
CA GLN A 132 0.76 -4.34 -6.88
C GLN A 132 1.11 -3.55 -8.14
N ASN A 133 0.62 -2.33 -8.20
CA ASN A 133 0.93 -1.32 -9.21
C ASN A 133 1.44 -0.01 -8.56
N VAL A 134 1.13 0.21 -7.29
CA VAL A 134 1.62 1.27 -6.40
C VAL A 134 1.43 0.86 -4.95
N GLY A 135 2.24 1.42 -4.06
CA GLY A 135 1.91 1.47 -2.64
C GLY A 135 2.26 0.22 -1.84
N SER A 136 1.49 -0.09 -0.79
CA SER A 136 1.92 -0.95 0.32
C SER A 136 1.96 -2.45 0.00
N CYS A 137 3.16 -2.97 -0.30
CA CYS A 137 3.41 -4.40 -0.49
C CYS A 137 2.87 -5.27 0.66
N PHE A 138 2.93 -4.74 1.88
CA PHE A 138 2.45 -5.34 3.12
C PHE A 138 0.94 -5.60 3.14
N ALA A 139 0.15 -4.91 2.29
CA ALA A 139 -1.27 -5.17 2.11
C ALA A 139 -1.53 -6.06 0.90
N THR A 140 -0.82 -5.85 -0.21
CA THR A 140 -1.01 -6.63 -1.43
C THR A 140 -0.66 -8.10 -1.24
N ALA A 141 0.44 -8.43 -0.55
CA ALA A 141 0.84 -9.83 -0.34
C ALA A 141 -0.20 -10.63 0.48
N PRO A 142 -0.69 -10.14 1.65
CA PRO A 142 -1.86 -10.72 2.29
C PRO A 142 -3.11 -10.75 1.41
N GLY A 143 -3.37 -9.69 0.63
CA GLY A 143 -4.49 -9.61 -0.29
C GLY A 143 -4.48 -10.72 -1.35
N ILE A 144 -3.31 -11.07 -1.89
CA ILE A 144 -3.12 -12.18 -2.84
C ILE A 144 -3.48 -13.51 -2.18
N ILE A 145 -3.07 -13.74 -0.92
CA ILE A 145 -3.46 -14.96 -0.18
C ILE A 145 -4.96 -14.98 0.08
N ILE A 146 -5.57 -13.87 0.49
CA ILE A 146 -7.01 -13.79 0.73
C ILE A 146 -7.77 -14.12 -0.56
N GLN A 147 -7.40 -13.52 -1.69
CA GLN A 147 -8.06 -13.78 -2.97
C GLN A 147 -7.88 -15.24 -3.44
N SER A 148 -6.65 -15.76 -3.38
CA SER A 148 -6.32 -17.05 -3.95
C SER A 148 -6.68 -18.24 -3.06
N GLU A 149 -6.72 -18.08 -1.74
CA GLU A 149 -6.97 -19.17 -0.79
C GLU A 149 -8.26 -19.00 0.02
N GLN A 150 -8.79 -17.78 0.14
CA GLN A 150 -9.92 -17.45 1.03
C GLN A 150 -11.01 -16.65 0.29
N MET A 151 -11.42 -17.12 -0.88
CA MET A 151 -12.40 -16.44 -1.74
C MET A 151 -13.70 -16.05 -1.02
N GLU A 152 -14.15 -16.86 -0.06
CA GLU A 152 -15.31 -16.54 0.78
C GLU A 152 -15.09 -15.26 1.60
N ARG A 153 -13.90 -15.08 2.18
CA ARG A 153 -13.52 -13.88 2.93
C ARG A 153 -13.49 -12.65 2.03
N LEU A 154 -12.90 -12.77 0.84
CA LEU A 154 -12.92 -11.68 -0.16
C LEU A 154 -14.35 -11.30 -0.53
N LEU A 155 -15.23 -12.27 -0.79
CA LEU A 155 -16.63 -11.99 -1.11
C LEU A 155 -17.38 -11.31 0.04
N LEU A 156 -17.13 -11.70 1.29
CA LEU A 156 -17.71 -11.05 2.46
C LEU A 156 -17.22 -9.59 2.58
N ASP A 157 -15.92 -9.36 2.39
CA ASP A 157 -15.37 -8.01 2.41
C ASP A 157 -15.94 -7.13 1.30
N LEU A 158 -16.03 -7.66 0.07
CA LEU A 158 -16.66 -6.94 -1.04
C LEU A 158 -18.14 -6.67 -0.76
N TYR A 159 -18.84 -7.60 -0.10
CA TYR A 159 -20.22 -7.41 0.30
C TYR A 159 -20.35 -6.27 1.31
N ASP A 160 -19.56 -6.28 2.38
CA ASP A 160 -19.55 -5.22 3.39
C ASP A 160 -19.20 -3.86 2.77
N LEU A 161 -18.17 -3.80 1.93
CA LEU A 161 -17.80 -2.58 1.22
C LEU A 161 -18.91 -2.03 0.32
N VAL A 162 -19.59 -2.89 -0.43
CA VAL A 162 -20.69 -2.47 -1.31
C VAL A 162 -21.91 -2.04 -0.50
N MET A 163 -22.23 -2.74 0.60
CA MET A 163 -23.47 -2.52 1.34
C MET A 163 -23.36 -1.45 2.42
N THR A 164 -22.20 -1.32 3.07
CA THR A 164 -21.96 -0.42 4.22
C THR A 164 -20.83 0.57 3.99
N CYS A 165 -20.19 0.56 2.82
CA CYS A 165 -19.05 1.41 2.48
C CYS A 165 -17.94 1.42 3.51
N SER A 166 -17.76 0.29 4.19
CA SER A 166 -16.75 0.13 5.22
C SER A 166 -16.42 -1.33 5.48
N LEU A 167 -15.21 -1.56 5.98
CA LEU A 167 -14.82 -2.83 6.58
C LEU A 167 -14.67 -2.64 8.08
N SER A 168 -15.24 -3.54 8.86
CA SER A 168 -15.13 -3.50 10.32
C SER A 168 -14.46 -4.76 10.88
N ARG A 169 -13.55 -4.57 11.84
CA ARG A 169 -12.91 -5.66 12.61
C ARG A 169 -12.99 -5.35 14.09
N THR A 170 -13.24 -6.35 14.93
CA THR A 170 -13.25 -6.18 16.38
C THR A 170 -12.01 -6.80 16.98
N PHE A 171 -11.08 -5.96 17.46
CA PHE A 171 -9.81 -6.39 18.02
C PHE A 171 -9.58 -5.72 19.38
N GLY A 172 -9.12 -6.46 20.38
CA GLY A 172 -8.94 -5.94 21.74
C GLY A 172 -10.22 -5.38 22.38
N GLY A 173 -11.39 -5.92 22.00
CA GLY A 173 -12.70 -5.46 22.48
C GLY A 173 -13.23 -4.18 21.81
N VAL A 174 -12.48 -3.58 20.88
CA VAL A 174 -12.87 -2.35 20.18
C VAL A 174 -13.18 -2.66 18.72
N GLN A 175 -14.25 -2.08 18.19
CA GLN A 175 -14.59 -2.19 16.77
C GLN A 175 -13.88 -1.09 15.97
N HIS A 176 -13.08 -1.52 15.00
CA HIS A 176 -12.40 -0.66 14.04
C HIS A 176 -13.11 -0.73 12.71
N ALA A 177 -13.85 0.34 12.39
CA ALA A 177 -14.46 0.53 11.08
C ALA A 177 -13.54 1.39 10.21
N VAL A 178 -13.25 0.94 9.00
CA VAL A 178 -12.46 1.66 7.99
C VAL A 178 -13.41 1.95 6.82
N PRO A 179 -13.53 3.21 6.35
CA PRO A 179 -14.33 3.52 5.17
C PRO A 179 -13.70 2.89 3.93
N ILE A 180 -14.52 2.61 2.92
CA ILE A 180 -14.01 2.24 1.60
C ILE A 180 -13.02 3.31 1.11
N SER A 181 -11.86 2.88 0.62
CA SER A 181 -10.85 3.79 0.07
C SER A 181 -11.49 4.69 -1.00
N PRO A 182 -11.26 6.01 -0.99
CA PRO A 182 -11.81 6.93 -1.98
C PRO A 182 -11.03 6.89 -3.31
N SER A 183 -9.82 6.34 -3.31
CA SER A 183 -8.93 6.23 -4.46
C SER A 183 -8.64 4.76 -4.81
N TRP A 184 -8.19 4.54 -6.04
CA TRP A 184 -7.78 3.24 -6.58
C TRP A 184 -6.85 3.44 -7.77
N GLY A 185 -5.99 2.46 -8.08
CA GLY A 185 -5.27 2.37 -9.36
C GLY A 185 -4.27 3.49 -9.69
N MET A 186 -3.65 4.12 -8.69
CA MET A 186 -2.88 5.38 -8.90
C MET A 186 -1.53 5.20 -9.62
N GLY A 187 -1.04 3.98 -9.82
CA GLY A 187 0.36 3.74 -10.19
C GLY A 187 0.73 4.20 -11.58
N ASP A 188 -0.06 3.80 -12.57
CA ASP A 188 0.22 4.15 -13.95
C ASP A 188 0.12 5.67 -14.20
N LEU A 189 -0.66 6.40 -13.37
CA LEU A 189 -0.75 7.87 -13.45
C LEU A 189 0.56 8.57 -13.04
N LYS A 190 1.38 7.95 -12.19
CA LYS A 190 2.63 8.57 -11.70
C LYS A 190 3.81 8.32 -12.64
N LYS A 191 3.69 7.38 -13.58
CA LYS A 191 4.76 7.04 -14.53
C LYS A 191 5.07 8.21 -15.48
N PRO A 192 6.35 8.44 -15.81
CA PRO A 192 6.78 9.52 -16.69
C PRO A 192 6.46 9.21 -18.16
N ILE A 193 6.17 10.25 -18.93
CA ILE A 193 5.93 10.16 -20.38
C ILE A 193 7.26 10.25 -21.12
N SER A 194 7.69 9.15 -21.71
CA SER A 194 8.94 9.04 -22.47
C SER A 194 8.76 9.00 -24.00
N SER A 195 7.53 8.82 -24.49
CA SER A 195 7.24 8.55 -25.91
C SER A 195 6.11 9.42 -26.46
N SER A 196 6.27 9.92 -27.69
CA SER A 196 5.22 10.64 -28.42
C SER A 196 4.06 9.72 -28.85
N LYS A 197 4.29 8.40 -28.86
CA LYS A 197 3.25 7.38 -29.14
C LYS A 197 2.16 7.32 -28.06
N ILE A 198 2.31 8.05 -26.95
CA ILE A 198 1.28 8.16 -25.91
C ILE A 198 -0.09 8.57 -26.45
N LEU A 199 -0.16 9.41 -27.49
CA LEU A 199 -1.43 9.82 -28.10
C LEU A 199 -2.13 8.70 -28.88
N GLU A 200 -1.39 7.67 -29.26
CA GLU A 200 -1.90 6.48 -29.94
C GLU A 200 -2.44 5.45 -28.94
N MET A 201 -2.17 5.62 -27.64
CA MET A 201 -2.63 4.71 -26.60
C MET A 201 -4.16 4.80 -26.40
N PRO A 202 -4.89 3.68 -26.50
CA PRO A 202 -6.35 3.66 -26.33
C PRO A 202 -6.84 4.23 -24.98
N SER A 203 -6.08 4.03 -23.91
CA SER A 203 -6.43 4.55 -22.58
C SER A 203 -6.33 6.07 -22.47
N ILE A 204 -5.34 6.67 -23.14
CA ILE A 204 -5.16 8.13 -23.20
C ILE A 204 -6.25 8.76 -24.07
N GLN A 205 -6.59 8.12 -25.20
CA GLN A 205 -7.70 8.56 -26.04
C GLN A 205 -9.01 8.53 -25.26
N ALA A 206 -9.31 7.43 -24.57
CA ALA A 206 -10.50 7.31 -23.73
C ALA A 206 -10.54 8.34 -22.60
N ALA A 207 -9.40 8.65 -21.97
CA ALA A 207 -9.32 9.66 -20.92
C ALA A 207 -9.67 11.06 -21.44
N PHE A 208 -9.12 11.46 -22.60
CA PHE A 208 -9.43 12.76 -23.19
C PHE A 208 -10.84 12.83 -23.78
N ASP A 209 -11.35 11.73 -24.34
CA ASP A 209 -12.74 11.63 -24.80
C ASP A 209 -13.72 11.80 -23.63
N ALA A 210 -13.42 11.21 -22.47
CA ALA A 210 -14.23 11.36 -21.26
C ALA A 210 -14.22 12.82 -20.74
N ALA A 211 -13.09 13.54 -20.89
CA ALA A 211 -13.03 14.96 -20.58
C ALA A 211 -13.59 15.87 -21.68
N GLY A 212 -13.91 15.35 -22.88
CA GLY A 212 -14.34 16.16 -24.02
C GLY A 212 -13.22 16.99 -24.65
N VAL A 213 -11.96 16.55 -24.53
CA VAL A 213 -10.78 17.21 -25.11
C VAL A 213 -10.39 16.50 -26.42
N PRO A 214 -10.54 17.14 -27.60
CA PRO A 214 -10.10 16.52 -28.85
C PRO A 214 -8.59 16.30 -28.86
N LEU A 215 -8.14 15.12 -29.30
CA LEU A 215 -6.71 14.80 -29.40
C LEU A 215 -5.91 15.80 -30.25
N SER A 216 -6.53 16.44 -31.24
CA SER A 216 -5.92 17.50 -32.06
C SER A 216 -5.53 18.75 -31.28
N LYS A 217 -6.09 18.95 -30.08
CA LYS A 217 -5.76 20.05 -29.16
C LYS A 217 -4.80 19.65 -28.04
N VAL A 218 -4.54 18.35 -27.87
CA VAL A 218 -3.64 17.84 -26.84
C VAL A 218 -2.21 18.22 -27.22
N LYS A 219 -1.50 18.85 -26.28
CA LYS A 219 -0.09 19.21 -26.45
C LYS A 219 0.77 18.23 -25.68
N LEU A 220 1.71 17.60 -26.39
CA LEU A 220 2.77 16.81 -25.78
C LEU A 220 3.63 17.70 -24.86
N PRO A 221 4.12 17.15 -23.74
CA PRO A 221 4.93 17.89 -22.80
C PRO A 221 6.32 18.18 -23.38
N SER A 222 6.88 19.35 -23.07
CA SER A 222 8.24 19.73 -23.51
C SER A 222 9.36 19.19 -22.61
N LYS A 223 8.99 18.60 -21.46
CA LYS A 223 9.86 17.97 -20.46
C LYS A 223 9.24 16.65 -20.01
N LEU A 224 10.03 15.80 -19.38
CA LEU A 224 9.52 14.58 -18.73
C LEU A 224 8.54 14.99 -17.61
N VAL A 225 7.28 14.54 -17.72
CA VAL A 225 6.22 14.75 -16.73
C VAL A 225 5.46 13.45 -16.53
N SER A 226 4.77 13.30 -15.40
CA SER A 226 3.89 12.15 -15.17
C SER A 226 2.64 12.21 -16.05
N VAL A 227 1.99 11.06 -16.25
CA VAL A 227 0.70 10.97 -16.93
C VAL A 227 -0.37 11.81 -16.22
N ASP A 228 -0.34 11.84 -14.88
CA ASP A 228 -1.21 12.66 -14.02
C ASP A 228 -1.11 14.14 -14.38
N THR A 229 0.11 14.68 -14.41
CA THR A 229 0.38 16.08 -14.77
C THR A 229 0.00 16.36 -16.23
N PHE A 230 0.26 15.41 -17.14
CA PHE A 230 -0.08 15.56 -18.55
C PHE A 230 -1.59 15.65 -18.80
N ILE A 231 -2.39 14.80 -18.17
CA ILE A 231 -3.86 14.85 -18.25
C ILE A 231 -4.35 16.18 -17.65
N HIS A 232 -3.85 16.53 -16.45
CA HIS A 232 -4.18 17.75 -15.74
C HIS A 232 -3.96 19.02 -16.56
N ASP A 233 -2.76 19.19 -17.13
CA ASP A 233 -2.37 20.39 -17.88
C ASP A 233 -3.19 20.56 -19.16
N ASN A 234 -3.51 19.46 -19.84
CA ASN A 234 -4.30 19.50 -21.08
C ASN A 234 -5.77 19.81 -20.81
N ILE A 235 -6.38 19.24 -19.76
CA ILE A 235 -7.77 19.54 -19.39
C ILE A 235 -7.91 20.98 -18.91
N ARG A 236 -6.98 21.46 -18.07
CA ARG A 236 -6.98 22.87 -17.63
C ARG A 236 -6.82 23.85 -18.77
N ARG A 237 -6.03 23.50 -19.80
CA ARG A 237 -5.86 24.35 -20.98
C ARG A 237 -7.14 24.50 -21.78
N GLU A 238 -7.93 23.43 -21.90
CA GLU A 238 -9.17 23.44 -22.69
C GLU A 238 -10.36 24.01 -21.89
N HIS A 239 -10.48 23.66 -20.61
CA HIS A 239 -11.67 23.96 -19.79
C HIS A 239 -11.45 25.03 -18.71
N GLY A 240 -10.22 25.52 -18.52
CA GLY A 240 -9.87 26.47 -17.48
C GLY A 240 -9.72 25.84 -16.08
N GLN A 241 -9.79 26.69 -15.04
CA GLN A 241 -9.65 26.28 -13.64
C GLN A 241 -10.96 26.53 -12.87
N ASN A 242 -11.92 25.61 -13.01
CA ASN A 242 -13.20 25.64 -12.31
C ASN A 242 -13.58 24.23 -11.80
N ASP A 243 -14.65 24.12 -11.00
CA ASP A 243 -15.03 22.83 -10.41
C ASP A 243 -15.53 21.81 -11.44
N GLN A 244 -16.07 22.27 -12.57
CA GLN A 244 -16.42 21.39 -13.69
C GLN A 244 -15.16 20.78 -14.32
N ALA A 245 -14.12 21.56 -14.53
CA ALA A 245 -12.83 21.09 -15.04
C ALA A 245 -12.18 20.07 -14.08
N LYS A 246 -12.29 20.27 -12.76
CA LYS A 246 -11.83 19.28 -11.77
C LYS A 246 -12.60 17.96 -11.85
N ALA A 247 -13.92 18.02 -12.09
CA ALA A 247 -14.74 16.83 -12.25
C ALA A 247 -14.37 16.06 -13.53
N LEU A 248 -14.16 16.77 -14.65
CA LEU A 248 -13.69 16.18 -15.92
C LEU A 248 -12.27 15.60 -15.78
N GLU A 249 -11.39 16.29 -15.07
CA GLU A 249 -10.04 15.81 -14.75
C GLU A 249 -10.09 14.50 -13.97
N LYS A 250 -10.94 14.43 -12.93
CA LYS A 250 -11.15 13.20 -12.18
C LYS A 250 -11.66 12.10 -13.11
N GLU A 251 -12.70 12.36 -13.90
CA GLU A 251 -13.27 11.37 -14.83
C GLU A 251 -12.24 10.84 -15.83
N ALA A 252 -11.40 11.71 -16.40
CA ALA A 252 -10.32 11.31 -17.31
C ALA A 252 -9.30 10.39 -16.65
N LYS A 253 -8.84 10.76 -15.44
CA LYS A 253 -7.87 9.95 -14.68
C LYS A 253 -8.46 8.60 -14.30
N GLU A 254 -9.70 8.56 -13.81
CA GLU A 254 -10.38 7.30 -13.48
C GLU A 254 -10.58 6.41 -14.72
N THR A 255 -10.91 7.01 -15.87
CA THR A 255 -11.05 6.29 -17.14
C THR A 255 -9.73 5.69 -17.58
N PHE A 256 -8.63 6.44 -17.52
CA PHE A 256 -7.28 5.95 -17.82
C PHE A 256 -6.90 4.73 -16.97
N LYS A 257 -7.11 4.82 -15.64
CA LYS A 257 -6.83 3.73 -14.70
C LYS A 257 -7.64 2.46 -14.97
N SER A 258 -8.89 2.61 -15.42
CA SER A 258 -9.81 1.49 -15.65
C SER A 258 -9.37 0.51 -16.75
N TYR A 259 -8.33 0.82 -17.51
CA TYR A 259 -7.77 -0.08 -18.52
C TYR A 259 -6.94 -1.21 -17.88
N THR A 260 -6.18 -0.93 -16.84
CA THR A 260 -5.28 -1.90 -16.19
C THR A 260 -5.74 -2.30 -14.80
N ASP A 261 -6.54 -1.47 -14.12
CA ASP A 261 -6.96 -1.70 -12.74
C ASP A 261 -8.46 -1.97 -12.59
N HIS A 262 -8.78 -2.96 -11.76
CA HIS A 262 -10.15 -3.23 -11.34
C HIS A 262 -10.54 -2.36 -10.14
N ALA A 263 -11.30 -1.30 -10.39
CA ALA A 263 -11.62 -0.26 -9.40
C ALA A 263 -12.11 -0.79 -8.04
N LEU A 264 -13.09 -1.70 -8.03
CA LEU A 264 -13.63 -2.25 -6.78
C LEU A 264 -12.61 -3.13 -6.03
N LEU A 265 -11.75 -3.85 -6.76
CA LEU A 265 -10.76 -4.75 -6.16
C LEU A 265 -9.61 -3.92 -5.55
N LYS A 266 -9.18 -2.88 -6.25
CA LYS A 266 -8.18 -1.92 -5.76
C LYS A 266 -8.69 -1.07 -4.59
N ALA A 267 -9.96 -0.66 -4.61
CA ALA A 267 -10.57 0.00 -3.46
C ALA A 267 -10.59 -0.93 -2.23
N TRP A 268 -10.87 -2.23 -2.41
CA TRP A 268 -10.75 -3.22 -1.34
C TRP A 268 -9.31 -3.37 -0.84
N GLU A 269 -8.33 -3.51 -1.72
CA GLU A 269 -6.90 -3.61 -1.37
C GLU A 269 -6.43 -2.40 -0.53
N TYR A 270 -6.80 -1.19 -0.92
CA TYR A 270 -6.41 0.02 -0.18
C TYR A 270 -7.17 0.17 1.14
N THR A 271 -8.41 -0.31 1.20
CA THR A 271 -9.15 -0.39 2.47
C THR A 271 -8.47 -1.39 3.41
N LEU A 272 -8.04 -2.55 2.90
CA LEU A 272 -7.26 -3.54 3.64
C LEU A 272 -5.95 -2.95 4.19
N ALA A 273 -5.25 -2.14 3.39
CA ALA A 273 -4.01 -1.48 3.80
C ALA A 273 -4.17 -0.56 5.01
N SER A 274 -5.36 0.01 5.24
CA SER A 274 -5.62 0.86 6.41
C SER A 274 -5.53 0.11 7.75
N PHE A 275 -5.60 -1.22 7.74
CA PHE A 275 -5.40 -2.03 8.96
C PHE A 275 -3.90 -2.19 9.34
N SER A 276 -2.96 -1.73 8.50
CA SER A 276 -1.51 -1.89 8.74
C SER A 276 -0.89 -0.91 9.74
N ASP A 277 -1.54 0.21 10.03
CA ASP A 277 -1.12 1.19 11.04
C ASP A 277 -2.19 1.41 12.10
N TYR A 278 -2.71 0.30 12.64
CA TYR A 278 -3.67 0.37 13.73
C TYR A 278 -2.99 0.57 15.08
N LYS A 279 -3.52 1.52 15.86
CA LYS A 279 -3.02 1.93 17.18
C LYS A 279 -4.16 1.87 18.20
N VAL A 280 -4.05 0.94 19.14
CA VAL A 280 -5.02 0.76 20.24
C VAL A 280 -5.08 1.98 21.14
N GLU A 281 -3.92 2.55 21.45
CA GLU A 281 -3.79 3.63 22.43
C GLU A 281 -3.64 4.96 21.70
N PHE A 282 -4.49 5.94 22.06
CA PHE A 282 -4.50 7.25 21.41
C PHE A 282 -3.14 7.96 21.47
N PHE A 283 -2.36 7.78 22.54
CA PHE A 283 -1.04 8.40 22.65
C PHE A 283 -0.04 7.95 21.58
N ARG A 284 -0.31 6.84 20.88
CA ARG A 284 0.50 6.35 19.76
C ARG A 284 0.10 7.00 18.43
N TRP A 285 -1.02 7.71 18.38
CA TRP A 285 -1.51 8.37 17.18
C TRP A 285 -0.68 9.60 16.86
N ASN A 286 -0.54 9.91 15.57
CA ASN A 286 0.15 11.12 15.15
C ASN A 286 -0.66 12.36 15.51
N LEU A 287 -1.99 12.24 15.54
CA LEU A 287 -2.85 13.29 16.07
C LEU A 287 -2.45 13.68 17.50
N TYR A 288 -2.24 12.71 18.39
CA TYR A 288 -1.80 12.99 19.77
C TYR A 288 -0.45 13.72 19.81
N ALA A 289 0.55 13.20 19.08
CA ALA A 289 1.86 13.82 19.00
C ALA A 289 1.79 15.27 18.49
N SER A 290 0.94 15.54 17.51
CA SER A 290 0.78 16.89 16.94
C SER A 290 0.09 17.87 17.88
N LEU A 291 -0.83 17.42 18.73
CA LEU A 291 -1.61 18.29 19.63
C LEU A 291 -0.78 18.80 20.81
N GLY A 292 0.16 17.99 21.29
CA GLY A 292 1.03 18.32 22.41
C GLY A 292 0.27 18.39 23.73
N PHE A 293 -0.07 17.23 24.31
CA PHE A 293 -0.85 17.12 25.55
C PHE A 293 -0.02 17.30 26.82
N ASP A 294 1.31 17.24 26.72
CA ASP A 294 2.18 17.44 27.86
C ASP A 294 2.22 18.93 28.24
N GLN A 295 2.14 19.23 29.53
CA GLN A 295 2.25 20.59 30.07
C GLN A 295 3.58 21.28 29.76
N ASN A 296 4.63 20.50 29.45
CA ASN A 296 5.97 21.00 29.13
C ASN A 296 6.20 21.23 27.63
N GLU A 297 5.22 20.89 26.78
CA GLU A 297 5.31 21.08 25.33
C GLU A 297 4.78 22.45 24.92
N GLU A 298 5.67 23.45 24.93
CA GLU A 298 5.35 24.82 24.49
C GLU A 298 4.67 24.84 23.10
N GLY A 299 3.67 25.71 22.95
CA GLY A 299 2.81 25.78 21.76
C GLY A 299 1.77 24.64 21.63
N GLY A 300 1.81 23.61 22.47
CA GLY A 300 0.81 22.53 22.54
C GLY A 300 -0.44 22.90 23.33
N ILE A 301 -1.52 22.11 23.16
CA ILE A 301 -2.78 22.34 23.87
C ILE A 301 -2.67 22.04 25.38
N GLY A 302 -1.81 21.09 25.76
CA GLY A 302 -1.57 20.72 27.15
C GLY A 302 -0.93 21.87 27.94
N HIS A 303 0.11 22.47 27.36
CA HIS A 303 0.76 23.65 27.93
C HIS A 303 -0.22 24.82 28.13
N LEU A 304 -1.02 25.14 27.10
CA LEU A 304 -2.02 26.21 27.15
C LEU A 304 -3.05 26.00 28.28
N LEU A 305 -3.65 24.81 28.34
CA LEU A 305 -4.65 24.47 29.34
C LEU A 305 -4.07 24.48 30.75
N TYR A 306 -2.87 23.91 30.92
CA TYR A 306 -2.18 23.91 32.20
C TYR A 306 -1.88 25.34 32.68
N GLN A 307 -1.35 26.19 31.81
CA GLN A 307 -1.02 27.57 32.16
C GLN A 307 -2.26 28.37 32.58
N ALA A 308 -3.37 28.24 31.83
CA ALA A 308 -4.63 28.89 32.14
C ALA A 308 -5.21 28.44 33.48
N LEU A 309 -5.22 27.12 33.74
CA LEU A 309 -5.71 26.55 34.99
C LEU A 309 -4.79 26.87 36.18
N GLN A 310 -3.47 26.82 35.99
CA GLN A 310 -2.51 27.16 37.03
C GLN A 310 -2.62 28.62 37.46
N GLN A 311 -2.87 29.54 36.52
CA GLN A 311 -3.11 30.95 36.85
C GLN A 311 -4.37 31.11 37.70
N LYS A 312 -5.46 30.41 37.35
CA LYS A 312 -6.71 30.41 38.13
C LYS A 312 -6.54 29.76 39.50
N LEU A 313 -5.81 28.66 39.58
CA LEU A 313 -5.50 27.94 40.83
C LEU A 313 -4.68 28.83 41.78
N ASN A 314 -3.66 29.52 41.28
CA ASN A 314 -2.87 30.45 42.07
C ASN A 314 -3.75 31.59 42.64
N GLY A 315 -4.67 32.12 41.82
CA GLY A 315 -5.65 33.12 42.28
C GLY A 315 -6.58 32.59 43.37
N ALA A 316 -7.09 31.35 43.22
CA ALA A 316 -7.94 30.70 44.20
C ALA A 316 -7.19 30.41 45.52
N ASN A 317 -5.93 29.99 45.45
CA ASN A 317 -5.10 29.75 46.63
C ASN A 317 -4.83 31.04 47.41
N THR A 318 -4.48 32.13 46.73
CA THR A 318 -4.30 33.45 47.36
C THR A 318 -5.58 33.91 48.05
N LYS A 319 -6.73 33.77 47.38
CA LYS A 319 -8.04 34.13 47.96
C LYS A 319 -8.41 33.25 49.16
N THR A 320 -8.06 31.97 49.11
CA THR A 320 -8.29 31.03 50.22
C THR A 320 -7.45 31.42 51.43
N GLU A 321 -6.19 31.84 51.22
CA GLU A 321 -5.30 32.34 52.27
C GLU A 321 -5.84 33.64 52.91
N GLU A 322 -6.31 34.59 52.09
CA GLU A 322 -6.95 35.83 52.56
C GLU A 322 -8.20 35.52 53.42
N LEU A 323 -9.09 34.66 52.92
CA LEU A 323 -10.30 34.24 53.66
C LEU A 323 -9.97 33.42 54.91
N HIS A 324 -8.86 32.68 54.92
CA HIS A 324 -8.37 31.99 56.09
C HIS A 324 -7.93 32.98 57.18
N GLN A 325 -7.23 34.05 56.80
CA GLN A 325 -6.86 35.13 57.72
C GLN A 325 -8.10 35.87 58.25
N ASP A 326 -9.09 36.15 57.40
CA ASP A 326 -10.37 36.74 57.81
C ASP A 326 -11.12 35.86 58.81
N TYR A 327 -11.20 34.56 58.54
CA TYR A 327 -11.81 33.61 59.45
C TYR A 327 -11.08 33.54 60.80
N ALA A 328 -9.74 33.54 60.79
CA ALA A 328 -8.94 33.55 62.02
C ALA A 328 -9.23 34.80 62.86
N ARG A 329 -9.29 35.99 62.23
CA ARG A 329 -9.66 37.24 62.89
C ARG A 329 -11.06 37.18 63.49
N ALA A 330 -12.04 36.70 62.73
CA ALA A 330 -13.42 36.58 63.19
C ALA A 330 -13.56 35.61 64.38
N ILE A 331 -12.80 34.51 64.40
CA ILE A 331 -12.76 33.56 65.52
C ILE A 331 -12.13 34.18 66.78
N ASP A 332 -11.07 34.96 66.63
CA ASP A 332 -10.46 35.66 67.77
C ASP A 332 -11.40 36.71 68.36
N GLU A 333 -12.16 37.44 67.53
CA GLU A 333 -13.21 38.35 67.98
C GLU A 333 -14.33 37.63 68.75
N VAL A 334 -14.72 36.42 68.34
CA VAL A 334 -15.67 35.56 69.07
C VAL A 334 -15.09 35.17 70.43
N ARG A 335 -13.83 34.74 70.48
CA ARG A 335 -13.15 34.36 71.74
C ARG A 335 -13.05 35.54 72.70
N MET A 336 -12.73 36.73 72.22
CA MET A 336 -12.68 37.95 73.04
C MET A 336 -14.05 38.29 73.63
N THR A 337 -15.12 38.24 72.83
CA THR A 337 -16.49 38.50 73.33
C THR A 337 -16.95 37.43 74.33
N GLN A 338 -16.58 36.16 74.12
CA GLN A 338 -16.83 35.09 75.10
C GLN A 338 -16.09 35.32 76.42
N ALA A 339 -14.84 35.78 76.37
CA ALA A 339 -14.06 36.11 77.57
C ALA A 339 -14.69 37.28 78.33
N LEU A 340 -15.12 38.34 77.63
CA LEU A 340 -15.83 39.48 78.21
C LEU A 340 -17.19 39.06 78.81
N LEU A 341 -17.91 38.16 78.16
CA LEU A 341 -19.18 37.63 78.66
C LEU A 341 -19.01 36.86 79.98
N ARG A 342 -17.91 36.11 80.15
CA ARG A 342 -17.58 35.39 81.40
C ARG A 342 -17.27 36.32 82.57
N GLN A 343 -16.80 37.54 82.30
CA GLN A 343 -16.41 38.53 83.31
C GLN A 343 -17.50 39.58 83.59
N ALA A 344 -18.64 39.52 82.90
CA ALA A 344 -19.70 40.51 83.01
C ALA A 344 -20.44 40.45 84.36
N SER A 345 -20.51 41.59 85.06
CA SER A 345 -21.09 41.71 86.41
C SER A 345 -22.53 42.23 86.46
N SER A 346 -23.09 42.70 85.33
CA SER A 346 -24.46 43.24 85.26
C SER A 346 -25.34 42.49 84.25
N ARG A 347 -26.63 42.36 84.58
CA ARG A 347 -27.63 41.64 83.76
C ARG A 347 -27.81 42.24 82.36
N GLU A 348 -27.71 43.56 82.28
CA GLU A 348 -27.84 44.33 81.04
C GLU A 348 -26.62 44.14 80.13
N ARG A 349 -25.40 44.14 80.70
CA ARG A 349 -24.16 43.87 79.97
C ARG A 349 -24.09 42.44 79.44
N VAL A 350 -24.57 41.47 80.22
CA VAL A 350 -24.70 40.07 79.77
C VAL A 350 -25.63 39.96 78.57
N ARG A 351 -26.78 40.67 78.58
CA ARG A 351 -27.75 40.62 77.47
C ARG A 351 -27.17 41.24 76.19
N GLN A 352 -26.45 42.35 76.31
CA GLN A 352 -25.77 43.01 75.19
C GLN A 352 -24.67 42.12 74.58
N LEU A 353 -23.77 41.57 75.42
CA LEU A 353 -22.67 40.72 74.97
C LEU A 353 -23.15 39.40 74.36
N LYS A 354 -24.32 38.87 74.77
CA LYS A 354 -24.94 37.72 74.12
C LYS A 354 -25.40 38.02 72.70
N ALA A 355 -26.07 39.15 72.49
CA ALA A 355 -26.50 39.57 71.15
C ALA A 355 -25.29 39.84 70.23
N GLU A 356 -24.24 40.48 70.77
CA GLU A 356 -22.99 40.72 70.03
C GLU A 356 -22.24 39.41 69.70
N LEU A 357 -22.25 38.44 70.61
CA LEU A 357 -21.68 37.11 70.39
C LEU A 357 -22.41 36.35 69.26
N GLU A 358 -23.75 36.41 69.22
CA GLU A 358 -24.52 35.79 68.13
C GLU A 358 -24.16 36.39 66.77
N VAL A 359 -24.05 37.71 66.67
CA VAL A 359 -23.65 38.39 65.43
C VAL A 359 -22.24 37.97 64.98
N ARG A 360 -21.27 37.94 65.92
CA ARG A 360 -19.88 37.54 65.59
C ARG A 360 -19.78 36.07 65.23
N LEU A 361 -20.57 35.19 65.85
CA LEU A 361 -20.66 33.78 65.47
C LEU A 361 -21.19 33.62 64.05
N HIS A 362 -22.25 34.35 63.68
CA HIS A 362 -22.75 34.36 62.31
C HIS A 362 -21.72 34.88 61.31
N HIS A 363 -20.98 35.94 61.64
CA HIS A 363 -19.91 36.45 60.80
C HIS A 363 -18.78 35.44 60.61
N ALA A 364 -18.29 34.84 61.70
CA ALA A 364 -17.26 33.81 61.65
C ALA A 364 -17.71 32.58 60.84
N GLN A 365 -18.98 32.19 60.96
CA GLN A 365 -19.55 31.11 60.14
C GLN A 365 -19.58 31.49 58.66
N GLY A 366 -20.01 32.70 58.30
CA GLY A 366 -19.95 33.18 56.92
C GLY A 366 -18.54 33.21 56.33
N CYS A 367 -17.54 33.68 57.09
CA CYS A 367 -16.14 33.63 56.68
C CYS A 367 -15.62 32.20 56.49
N LYS A 368 -16.06 31.27 57.36
CA LYS A 368 -15.73 29.85 57.24
C LYS A 368 -16.30 29.27 55.95
N ASP A 369 -17.57 29.49 55.69
CA ASP A 369 -18.27 28.96 54.52
C ASP A 369 -17.60 29.50 53.23
N MET A 370 -17.32 30.80 53.16
CA MET A 370 -16.59 31.41 52.03
C MET A 370 -15.18 30.83 51.83
N ARG A 371 -14.44 30.58 52.91
CA ARG A 371 -13.11 29.95 52.85
C ARG A 371 -13.21 28.52 52.34
N ASP A 372 -14.14 27.74 52.90
CA ASP A 372 -14.33 26.34 52.55
C ASP A 372 -14.77 26.21 51.08
N ASP A 373 -15.62 27.10 50.57
CA ASP A 373 -16.00 27.16 49.16
C ASP A 373 -14.82 27.54 48.24
N SER A 374 -13.99 28.51 48.64
CA SER A 374 -12.78 28.88 47.90
C SER A 374 -11.75 27.74 47.87
N SER A 375 -11.60 27.01 48.98
CA SER A 375 -10.72 25.83 49.07
C SER A 375 -11.20 24.71 48.15
N LYS A 376 -12.50 24.39 48.14
CA LYS A 376 -13.09 23.40 47.22
C LYS A 376 -12.86 23.78 45.76
N ARG A 377 -13.02 25.07 45.42
CA ARG A 377 -12.73 25.55 44.05
C ARG A 377 -11.28 25.32 43.66
N ALA A 378 -10.33 25.57 44.57
CA ALA A 378 -8.92 25.30 44.32
C ALA A 378 -8.65 23.81 44.10
N GLU A 379 -9.28 22.94 44.90
CA GLU A 379 -9.19 21.48 44.72
C GLU A 379 -9.72 21.03 43.35
N HIS A 380 -10.89 21.53 42.92
CA HIS A 380 -11.45 21.24 41.60
C HIS A 380 -10.51 21.71 40.48
N LEU A 381 -10.01 22.95 40.53
CA LEU A 381 -9.08 23.49 39.54
C LEU A 381 -7.80 22.66 39.41
N ALA A 382 -7.26 22.15 40.52
CA ALA A 382 -6.06 21.31 40.54
C ALA A 382 -6.27 19.96 39.84
N GLN A 383 -7.49 19.41 39.90
CA GLN A 383 -7.84 18.13 39.25
C GLN A 383 -8.35 18.29 37.82
N PHE A 384 -8.87 19.49 37.48
CA PHE A 384 -9.57 19.73 36.23
C PHE A 384 -8.70 19.51 34.99
N PHE A 385 -7.41 19.85 35.04
CA PHE A 385 -6.49 19.61 33.91
C PHE A 385 -6.44 18.12 33.54
N LYS A 386 -6.24 17.24 34.54
CA LYS A 386 -6.18 15.80 34.33
C LYS A 386 -7.52 15.26 33.81
N PHE A 387 -8.63 15.71 34.39
CA PHE A 387 -9.98 15.37 33.93
C PHE A 387 -10.17 15.71 32.44
N LEU A 388 -9.79 16.92 32.01
CA LEU A 388 -9.92 17.33 30.61
C LEU A 388 -9.11 16.46 29.66
N LEU A 389 -7.85 16.14 29.99
CA LEU A 389 -7.03 15.29 29.11
C LEU A 389 -7.61 13.88 28.98
N GLU A 390 -8.11 13.30 30.08
CA GLU A 390 -8.75 11.98 30.08
C GLU A 390 -10.02 11.99 29.21
N GLN A 391 -10.88 13.00 29.38
CA GLN A 391 -12.10 13.16 28.57
C GLN A 391 -11.81 13.36 27.09
N TYR A 392 -10.83 14.20 26.74
CA TYR A 392 -10.44 14.40 25.36
C TYR A 392 -9.86 13.13 24.75
N ALA A 393 -8.96 12.43 25.44
CA ALA A 393 -8.35 11.19 24.97
C ALA A 393 -9.40 10.09 24.68
N GLU A 394 -10.47 10.01 25.47
CA GLU A 394 -11.59 9.10 25.23
C GLU A 394 -12.41 9.49 23.98
N LYS A 395 -12.61 10.80 23.76
CA LYS A 395 -13.44 11.31 22.64
C LYS A 395 -12.72 11.34 21.29
N PHE A 396 -11.40 11.51 21.26
CA PHE A 396 -10.65 11.62 20.00
C PHE A 396 -10.89 10.47 19.01
N PRO A 397 -10.86 9.17 19.42
CA PRO A 397 -11.15 8.05 18.52
C PRO A 397 -12.58 8.04 17.94
N GLU A 398 -13.55 8.67 18.61
CA GLU A 398 -14.93 8.84 18.12
C GLU A 398 -15.00 9.87 16.98
N TYR A 399 -14.06 10.82 16.93
CA TYR A 399 -14.05 11.94 15.99
C TYR A 399 -12.95 11.85 14.94
N PHE A 400 -11.88 11.10 15.16
CA PHE A 400 -10.74 11.03 14.25
C PHE A 400 -10.32 9.58 13.99
N GLN A 401 -9.69 9.35 12.84
CA GLN A 401 -9.04 8.09 12.50
C GLN A 401 -7.98 8.30 11.44
N GLU A 402 -6.91 7.52 11.50
CA GLU A 402 -5.86 7.49 10.49
C GLU A 402 -6.18 6.35 9.51
N ILE A 403 -6.15 6.63 8.21
CA ILE A 403 -6.40 5.63 7.15
C ILE A 403 -5.32 5.70 6.08
N TYR A 404 -5.13 4.60 5.36
CA TYR A 404 -4.19 4.54 4.23
C TYR A 404 -4.65 5.46 3.09
N ASP A 405 -3.70 6.19 2.49
CA ASP A 405 -3.92 7.03 1.32
C ASP A 405 -2.89 6.73 0.23
N ALA A 406 -3.34 6.06 -0.84
CA ALA A 406 -2.52 5.70 -1.99
C ALA A 406 -2.06 6.91 -2.83
N GLU A 407 -2.67 8.09 -2.68
CA GLU A 407 -2.27 9.30 -3.43
C GLU A 407 -0.98 9.92 -2.89
N MET A 408 -0.57 9.56 -1.67
CA MET A 408 0.60 10.09 -0.98
C MET A 408 1.93 9.45 -1.36
N TYR A 409 1.95 8.61 -2.40
CA TYR A 409 3.16 7.97 -2.91
C TYR A 409 4.18 9.01 -3.40
N ASP A 410 5.44 8.89 -2.97
CA ASP A 410 6.53 9.78 -3.40
C ASP A 410 7.13 9.31 -4.73
N ILE A 411 7.36 10.24 -5.66
CA ILE A 411 7.90 9.98 -7.00
C ILE A 411 9.42 9.68 -6.92
N GLN A 412 10.08 10.01 -5.80
CA GLN A 412 11.52 9.83 -5.65
C GLN A 412 11.98 8.40 -5.34
N THR A 413 11.06 7.47 -5.06
CA THR A 413 11.42 6.07 -4.84
C THR A 413 11.64 5.39 -6.18
N ASP A 414 12.80 4.75 -6.38
CA ASP A 414 13.09 3.99 -7.59
C ASP A 414 11.94 3.00 -7.89
N LEU A 415 11.68 2.71 -9.17
CA LEU A 415 10.52 1.93 -9.64
C LEU A 415 10.33 0.56 -8.95
N TYR A 416 11.36 0.10 -8.24
CA TYR A 416 11.47 -1.22 -7.60
C TYR A 416 11.82 -1.15 -6.10
N ASP A 417 11.90 0.05 -5.52
CA ASP A 417 11.93 0.23 -4.07
C ASP A 417 10.52 0.53 -3.57
N ASP A 418 10.11 -0.13 -2.48
CA ASP A 418 8.84 0.21 -1.85
C ASP A 418 8.93 1.58 -1.19
N ALA A 419 8.00 2.45 -1.57
CA ALA A 419 7.75 3.67 -0.82
C ALA A 419 7.02 3.34 0.50
N PRO A 420 7.36 4.03 1.61
CA PRO A 420 6.62 3.88 2.86
C PRO A 420 5.15 4.26 2.66
N ALA A 421 4.26 3.50 3.31
CA ALA A 421 2.81 3.68 3.14
C ALA A 421 2.35 5.05 3.64
N GLY A 422 1.61 5.78 2.81
CA GLY A 422 1.01 7.06 3.16
C GLY A 422 -0.28 6.89 3.96
N PHE A 423 -0.43 7.70 5.00
CA PHE A 423 -1.61 7.75 5.86
C PHE A 423 -2.12 9.17 5.99
N ARG A 424 -3.44 9.31 6.02
CA ARG A 424 -4.15 10.57 6.16
C ARG A 424 -5.11 10.52 7.34
N LEU A 425 -5.23 11.65 8.02
CA LEU A 425 -6.21 11.83 9.07
C LEU A 425 -7.59 12.06 8.46
N LEU A 426 -8.57 11.38 9.03
CA LEU A 426 -9.97 11.44 8.68
C LEU A 426 -10.76 11.96 9.89
N TYR A 427 -11.73 12.82 9.62
CA TYR A 427 -12.63 13.39 10.60
C TYR A 427 -14.03 12.77 10.48
N LYS A 428 -14.53 12.23 11.58
CA LYS A 428 -15.77 11.43 11.68
C LYS A 428 -17.00 12.26 12.06
N HIS A 429 -16.82 13.51 12.50
CA HIS A 429 -17.91 14.37 12.99
C HIS A 429 -18.71 13.79 14.16
N GLY A 430 -18.13 12.86 14.93
CA GLY A 430 -18.81 12.11 16.00
C GLY A 430 -19.84 11.09 15.48
N ARG A 431 -19.81 10.76 14.18
CA ARG A 431 -20.75 9.84 13.54
C ARG A 431 -20.14 8.46 13.40
N ARG A 432 -20.97 7.44 13.59
CA ARG A 432 -20.58 6.04 13.35
C ARG A 432 -20.60 5.65 11.87
N ASP A 433 -21.35 6.36 11.05
CA ASP A 433 -21.50 6.08 9.61
C ASP A 433 -20.28 6.58 8.81
N PRO A 434 -19.48 5.68 8.21
CA PRO A 434 -18.27 6.05 7.48
C PRO A 434 -18.51 6.87 6.21
N LEU A 435 -19.74 6.86 5.67
CA LEU A 435 -20.11 7.69 4.52
C LEU A 435 -20.14 9.19 4.83
N ALA A 436 -20.28 9.55 6.10
CA ALA A 436 -20.28 10.94 6.54
C ALA A 436 -18.89 11.46 6.92
N TRP A 437 -17.87 10.62 6.81
CA TRP A 437 -16.51 10.97 7.23
C TRP A 437 -15.78 11.73 6.13
N THR A 438 -14.87 12.62 6.54
CA THR A 438 -14.15 13.52 5.64
C THR A 438 -12.65 13.40 5.82
N LEU A 439 -11.92 13.16 4.73
CA LEU A 439 -10.47 13.20 4.73
C LEU A 439 -9.95 14.63 4.84
N ILE A 440 -8.81 14.78 5.53
CA ILE A 440 -8.17 16.07 5.74
C ILE A 440 -7.01 16.23 4.75
N HIS A 441 -7.18 17.12 3.78
CA HIS A 441 -6.21 17.37 2.71
C HIS A 441 -5.30 18.56 2.96
N SER A 442 -5.76 19.51 3.76
CA SER A 442 -5.08 20.77 3.97
C SER A 442 -4.99 21.15 5.45
N GLU A 443 -4.07 22.05 5.75
CA GLU A 443 -3.96 22.72 7.05
C GLU A 443 -5.29 23.33 7.48
N LYS A 444 -5.97 24.02 6.56
CA LYS A 444 -7.26 24.66 6.84
C LYS A 444 -8.30 23.64 7.27
N GLU A 445 -8.40 22.52 6.58
CA GLU A 445 -9.32 21.43 6.94
C GLU A 445 -8.95 20.81 8.29
N TYR A 446 -7.65 20.67 8.59
CA TYR A 446 -7.16 20.16 9.86
C TYR A 446 -7.59 21.05 11.04
N LEU A 447 -7.32 22.35 10.95
CA LEU A 447 -7.71 23.32 11.98
C LEU A 447 -9.23 23.42 12.12
N GLN A 448 -9.97 23.37 11.02
CA GLN A 448 -11.43 23.35 11.05
C GLN A 448 -11.99 22.10 11.75
N ALA A 449 -11.40 20.93 11.50
CA ALA A 449 -11.80 19.68 12.15
C ALA A 449 -11.54 19.74 13.67
N LEU A 450 -10.40 20.28 14.09
CA LEU A 450 -10.08 20.49 15.52
C LEU A 450 -11.04 21.49 16.18
N ASN A 451 -11.29 22.64 15.55
CA ASN A 451 -12.22 23.63 16.08
C ASN A 451 -13.62 23.03 16.25
N HIS A 452 -14.12 22.29 15.25
CA HIS A 452 -15.42 21.63 15.34
C HIS A 452 -15.44 20.53 16.41
N PHE A 453 -14.34 19.78 16.59
CA PHE A 453 -14.20 18.80 17.67
C PHE A 453 -14.41 19.45 19.04
N PHE A 454 -13.61 20.47 19.39
CA PHE A 454 -13.67 21.08 20.73
C PHE A 454 -15.07 21.69 21.01
N ILE A 455 -15.68 22.34 20.02
CA ILE A 455 -17.06 22.87 20.13
C ILE A 455 -18.08 21.73 20.34
N ALA A 456 -17.96 20.64 19.60
CA ALA A 456 -18.93 19.54 19.65
C ALA A 456 -18.81 18.70 20.93
N THR A 457 -17.62 18.61 21.53
CA THR A 457 -17.39 17.84 22.75
C THR A 457 -17.60 18.64 24.02
N GLU A 458 -17.52 19.98 23.98
CA GLU A 458 -17.75 20.85 25.14
C GLU A 458 -18.99 20.47 25.97
N PRO A 459 -20.22 20.39 25.40
CA PRO A 459 -21.40 20.06 26.19
C PRO A 459 -21.36 18.63 26.77
N GLN A 460 -20.67 17.70 26.11
CA GLN A 460 -20.54 16.32 26.58
C GLN A 460 -19.60 16.23 27.78
N ILE A 461 -18.49 16.96 27.73
CA ILE A 461 -17.50 17.02 28.82
C ILE A 461 -18.06 17.82 30.00
N ALA A 462 -18.78 18.91 29.76
CA ALA A 462 -19.48 19.66 30.80
C ALA A 462 -20.46 18.77 31.56
N ALA A 463 -21.25 17.95 30.86
CA ALA A 463 -22.20 17.03 31.48
C ALA A 463 -21.53 15.90 32.29
N ALA A 464 -20.27 15.57 32.01
CA ALA A 464 -19.49 14.58 32.75
C ALA A 464 -18.78 15.17 33.98
N SER A 465 -18.74 16.50 34.12
CA SER A 465 -18.13 17.19 35.25
C SER A 465 -19.08 17.20 36.46
N GLU A 466 -18.61 16.70 37.61
CA GLU A 466 -19.33 16.84 38.88
C GLU A 466 -19.23 18.27 39.46
N TRP A 467 -18.35 19.10 38.90
CA TRP A 467 -18.16 20.48 39.31
C TRP A 467 -19.14 21.41 38.59
N GLU A 468 -20.06 22.01 39.34
CA GLU A 468 -21.12 22.89 38.83
C GLU A 468 -20.57 24.13 38.09
N GLU A 469 -19.52 24.79 38.60
CA GLU A 469 -18.88 25.89 37.85
C GLU A 469 -17.94 25.40 36.73
N GLY A 470 -17.71 24.10 36.63
CA GLY A 470 -16.85 23.48 35.62
C GLY A 470 -17.34 23.71 34.19
N GLU A 471 -18.66 23.84 33.97
CA GLU A 471 -19.23 24.17 32.65
C GLU A 471 -18.74 25.53 32.14
N LYS A 472 -18.81 26.55 32.99
CA LYS A 472 -18.33 27.90 32.64
C LYS A 472 -16.82 27.92 32.42
N GLU A 473 -16.08 27.20 33.26
CA GLU A 473 -14.62 27.10 33.16
C GLU A 473 -14.20 26.37 31.88
N LEU A 474 -14.91 25.32 31.51
CA LEU A 474 -14.72 24.63 30.25
C LEU A 474 -15.00 25.54 29.05
N GLN A 475 -16.11 26.29 29.06
CA GLN A 475 -16.46 27.22 27.97
C GLN A 475 -15.35 28.28 27.73
N GLU A 476 -14.80 28.83 28.82
CA GLU A 476 -13.68 29.77 28.75
C GLU A 476 -12.42 29.12 28.17
N LEU A 477 -12.11 27.87 28.57
CA LEU A 477 -10.97 27.10 28.05
C LEU A 477 -11.15 26.69 26.59
N THR A 478 -12.35 26.28 26.16
CA THR A 478 -12.66 25.98 24.75
C THR A 478 -12.45 27.20 23.88
N THR A 479 -12.88 28.37 24.35
CA THR A 479 -12.66 29.64 23.63
C THR A 479 -11.17 29.93 23.48
N LEU A 480 -10.38 29.72 24.54
CA LEU A 480 -8.93 29.87 24.51
C LEU A 480 -8.26 28.88 23.54
N LEU A 481 -8.70 27.62 23.56
CA LEU A 481 -8.23 26.58 22.64
C LEU A 481 -8.48 26.95 21.18
N ILE A 482 -9.71 27.32 20.84
CA ILE A 482 -10.07 27.72 19.47
C ILE A 482 -9.23 28.92 19.02
N HIS A 483 -9.00 29.89 19.90
CA HIS A 483 -8.13 31.02 19.57
C HIS A 483 -6.69 30.56 19.28
N HIS A 484 -6.12 29.73 20.15
CA HIS A 484 -4.76 29.19 20.00
C HIS A 484 -4.58 28.33 18.75
N LEU A 485 -5.55 27.47 18.42
CA LEU A 485 -5.51 26.62 17.22
C LEU A 485 -5.41 27.42 15.92
N ASN A 486 -5.92 28.65 15.90
CA ASN A 486 -5.86 29.54 14.75
C ASN A 486 -4.59 30.41 14.72
N THR A 487 -3.59 30.13 15.56
CA THR A 487 -2.30 30.81 15.56
C THR A 487 -1.24 30.05 14.77
N ASP A 488 -0.29 30.78 14.18
CA ASP A 488 0.87 30.19 13.51
C ASP A 488 1.78 29.43 14.49
N GLU A 489 1.76 29.81 15.77
CA GLU A 489 2.52 29.18 16.85
C GLU A 489 2.08 27.73 17.09
N PHE A 490 0.75 27.49 17.16
CA PHE A 490 0.23 26.13 17.31
C PHE A 490 0.66 25.23 16.13
N LEU A 491 0.47 25.70 14.90
CA LEU A 491 0.78 24.90 13.73
C LEU A 491 2.28 24.62 13.58
N SER A 492 3.12 25.64 13.78
CA SER A 492 4.58 25.50 13.72
C SER A 492 5.07 24.49 14.76
N SER A 493 4.59 24.59 16.00
CA SER A 493 4.96 23.66 17.06
C SER A 493 4.40 22.24 16.82
N ALA A 494 3.21 22.09 16.23
CA ALA A 494 2.66 20.79 15.86
C ALA A 494 3.50 20.07 14.79
N ILE A 495 3.96 20.82 13.79
CA ILE A 495 4.87 20.34 12.75
C ILE A 495 6.22 19.92 13.37
N GLU A 496 6.78 20.73 14.27
CA GLU A 496 8.02 20.38 15.00
C GLU A 496 7.87 19.10 15.86
N ARG A 497 6.74 18.95 16.56
CA ARG A 497 6.44 17.72 17.34
C ARG A 497 6.34 16.49 16.43
N MET A 498 5.72 16.63 15.25
CA MET A 498 5.68 15.57 14.23
C MET A 498 7.08 15.20 13.75
N GLY A 499 7.95 16.19 13.50
CA GLY A 499 9.36 15.94 13.17
C GLY A 499 10.09 15.14 14.24
N LYS A 500 9.90 15.48 15.53
CA LYS A 500 10.48 14.74 16.67
C LYS A 500 9.94 13.32 16.75
N ALA A 501 8.62 13.13 16.65
CA ALA A 501 7.96 11.82 16.73
C ALA A 501 8.45 10.86 15.63
N HIS A 502 8.71 11.38 14.43
CA HIS A 502 9.20 10.61 13.27
C HIS A 502 10.73 10.63 13.11
N LYS A 503 11.47 11.24 14.05
CA LYS A 503 12.94 11.41 13.99
C LYS A 503 13.42 12.08 12.70
N THR A 504 12.62 12.97 12.11
CA THR A 504 12.97 13.73 10.90
C THR A 504 13.42 15.15 11.26
N LYS A 505 14.51 15.62 10.64
CA LYS A 505 14.98 17.01 10.82
C LYS A 505 14.07 17.95 10.04
N GLN A 506 13.20 18.66 10.74
CA GLN A 506 12.41 19.74 10.15
C GLN A 506 13.08 21.09 10.47
N SER A 507 13.28 21.92 9.45
CA SER A 507 13.90 23.25 9.58
C SER A 507 12.82 24.33 9.64
N LYS A 508 13.08 25.46 10.31
CA LYS A 508 12.15 26.60 10.35
C LYS A 508 11.76 27.12 8.94
N ALA A 509 12.67 27.03 7.97
CA ALA A 509 12.40 27.41 6.58
C ALA A 509 11.40 26.47 5.86
N LEU A 510 11.26 25.21 6.30
CA LEU A 510 10.25 24.28 5.78
C LEU A 510 8.84 24.60 6.32
N ILE A 511 8.74 25.22 7.50
CA ILE A 511 7.47 25.63 8.10
C ILE A 511 6.82 26.77 7.29
N GLU A 512 7.64 27.67 6.72
CA GLU A 512 7.16 28.73 5.80
C GLU A 512 6.63 28.16 4.46
N ASN A 513 6.94 26.90 4.15
CA ASN A 513 6.45 26.22 2.95
C ASN A 513 5.93 24.81 3.29
N ILE A 514 4.78 24.76 3.96
CA ILE A 514 4.07 23.55 4.42
C ILE A 514 3.90 22.49 3.33
N SER A 515 3.88 22.88 2.06
CA SER A 515 3.83 21.94 0.93
C SER A 515 5.03 20.98 0.91
N GLN A 516 6.20 21.42 1.36
CA GLN A 516 7.48 20.68 1.38
C GLN A 516 7.71 19.87 2.66
N VAL A 517 6.83 19.99 3.66
CA VAL A 517 6.93 19.22 4.91
C VAL A 517 6.52 17.77 4.64
N GLU A 518 7.40 16.80 4.92
CA GLU A 518 7.13 15.38 4.67
C GLU A 518 6.12 14.79 5.69
N LYS A 519 6.27 15.12 6.98
CA LYS A 519 5.43 14.60 8.07
C LYS A 519 4.56 15.72 8.63
N LYS A 520 3.29 15.73 8.23
CA LYS A 520 2.28 16.71 8.67
C LYS A 520 1.31 16.06 9.67
N PRO A 521 0.68 16.84 10.58
CA PRO A 521 -0.30 16.31 11.52
C PRO A 521 -1.45 15.51 10.87
N TRP A 522 -1.87 15.90 9.67
CA TRP A 522 -2.97 15.27 8.93
C TRP A 522 -2.51 14.32 7.81
N SER A 523 -1.22 14.24 7.50
CA SER A 523 -0.71 13.39 6.42
C SER A 523 0.76 13.03 6.67
N TYR A 524 1.06 11.74 6.73
CA TYR A 524 2.41 11.23 6.98
C TYR A 524 2.64 9.90 6.26
N THR A 525 3.89 9.52 6.03
CA THR A 525 4.23 8.13 5.66
C THR A 525 4.65 7.35 6.90
N SER A 526 4.13 6.14 7.09
CA SER A 526 4.33 5.31 8.28
C SER A 526 5.09 4.02 7.99
N GLY A 527 5.60 3.40 9.06
CA GLY A 527 6.24 2.08 9.05
C GLY A 527 5.26 0.94 9.36
N GLY A 528 3.97 1.09 9.05
CA GLY A 528 2.97 0.03 9.19
C GLY A 528 3.47 -1.28 8.56
N THR A 529 3.26 -2.40 9.26
CA THR A 529 3.83 -3.70 8.89
C THR A 529 2.75 -4.69 8.50
N MET A 530 3.16 -5.72 7.74
CA MET A 530 2.31 -6.86 7.43
C MET A 530 1.80 -7.54 8.72
N HIS A 531 2.59 -7.60 9.78
CA HIS A 531 2.19 -8.18 11.07
C HIS A 531 1.03 -7.42 11.70
N THR A 532 1.14 -6.09 11.78
CA THR A 532 0.06 -5.26 12.34
C THR A 532 -1.21 -5.42 11.51
N LEU A 533 -1.09 -5.42 10.18
CA LEU A 533 -2.22 -5.65 9.28
C LEU A 533 -2.91 -6.98 9.58
N LEU A 534 -2.17 -8.08 9.59
CA LEU A 534 -2.73 -9.42 9.79
C LEU A 534 -3.39 -9.57 11.17
N ARG A 535 -2.74 -9.06 12.21
CA ARG A 535 -3.29 -9.10 13.58
C ARG A 535 -4.60 -8.34 13.68
N CYS A 536 -4.66 -7.14 13.11
CA CYS A 536 -5.87 -6.31 13.18
C CYS A 536 -6.97 -6.87 12.27
N TYR A 537 -6.60 -7.30 11.06
CA TYR A 537 -7.56 -7.78 10.08
C TYR A 537 -8.18 -9.13 10.47
N TYR A 538 -7.42 -10.04 11.08
CA TYR A 538 -7.92 -11.33 11.55
C TYR A 538 -8.25 -11.39 13.04
N CYS A 539 -8.11 -10.26 13.74
CA CYS A 539 -8.35 -10.11 15.18
C CYS A 539 -7.51 -11.09 16.03
N LEU A 540 -6.22 -11.22 15.71
CA LEU A 540 -5.30 -12.17 16.36
C LEU A 540 -4.72 -11.57 17.65
N GLU A 541 -5.08 -12.16 18.79
CA GLU A 541 -4.55 -11.75 20.11
C GLU A 541 -3.06 -12.07 20.25
N LYS A 542 -2.64 -13.22 19.70
CA LYS A 542 -1.25 -13.68 19.75
C LYS A 542 -0.43 -13.12 18.58
N ASP A 543 0.87 -13.00 18.82
CA ASP A 543 1.82 -12.72 17.75
C ASP A 543 1.89 -13.88 16.77
N LEU A 544 2.22 -13.56 15.51
CA LEU A 544 2.33 -14.53 14.42
C LEU A 544 3.61 -15.35 14.58
N SER A 545 3.52 -16.64 14.30
CA SER A 545 4.69 -17.51 14.25
C SER A 545 5.55 -17.15 13.06
N GLU A 546 6.82 -16.82 13.32
CA GLU A 546 7.77 -16.47 12.27
C GLU A 546 9.18 -17.01 12.55
N GLU A 547 9.96 -17.08 11.48
CA GLU A 547 11.41 -17.28 11.55
C GLU A 547 12.06 -16.19 10.70
N SER A 548 13.04 -15.49 11.27
CA SER A 548 13.72 -14.40 10.58
C SER A 548 15.20 -14.31 10.95
N ARG A 549 16.04 -13.94 9.98
CA ARG A 549 17.47 -13.69 10.21
C ARG A 549 18.06 -12.75 9.16
N PRO A 550 19.16 -12.02 9.48
CA PRO A 550 19.96 -11.34 8.48
C PRO A 550 20.54 -12.34 7.47
N ILE A 551 20.69 -11.90 6.22
CA ILE A 551 21.20 -12.70 5.11
C ILE A 551 22.53 -12.13 4.63
N GLU A 552 23.51 -13.00 4.41
CA GLU A 552 24.86 -12.60 4.02
C GLU A 552 25.10 -12.64 2.50
N ASN A 553 24.37 -13.47 1.76
CA ASN A 553 24.46 -13.62 0.30
C ASN A 553 23.22 -14.34 -0.29
N PRO A 554 22.98 -14.28 -1.61
CA PRO A 554 21.85 -14.97 -2.24
C PRO A 554 21.83 -16.49 -1.99
N MET A 555 23.00 -17.14 -1.86
CA MET A 555 23.08 -18.57 -1.52
C MET A 555 22.60 -18.82 -0.08
N ASP A 556 22.98 -17.96 0.86
CA ASP A 556 22.53 -18.01 2.25
C ASP A 556 21.00 -17.85 2.36
N LEU A 557 20.39 -16.96 1.57
CA LEU A 557 18.93 -16.84 1.48
C LEU A 557 18.28 -18.11 0.95
N LEU A 558 18.82 -18.69 -0.13
CA LEU A 558 18.28 -19.94 -0.68
C LEU A 558 18.35 -21.06 0.36
N ILE A 559 19.47 -21.22 1.05
CA ILE A 559 19.66 -22.23 2.10
C ILE A 559 18.69 -22.00 3.27
N PHE A 560 18.55 -20.75 3.73
CA PHE A 560 17.57 -20.39 4.75
C PHE A 560 16.18 -20.88 4.39
N LEU A 561 15.71 -20.61 3.17
CA LEU A 561 14.38 -20.98 2.74
C LEU A 561 14.20 -22.49 2.62
N LEU A 562 15.20 -23.20 2.09
CA LEU A 562 15.16 -24.66 1.97
C LEU A 562 15.15 -25.33 3.35
N ASP A 563 16.01 -24.89 4.27
CA ASP A 563 16.10 -25.44 5.62
C ASP A 563 14.85 -25.15 6.45
N LEU A 564 14.29 -23.94 6.33
CA LEU A 564 13.02 -23.57 6.95
C LEU A 564 11.90 -24.52 6.50
N LEU A 565 11.75 -24.72 5.18
CA LEU A 565 10.72 -25.61 4.63
C LEU A 565 10.93 -27.08 5.03
N LYS A 566 12.18 -27.55 5.10
CA LYS A 566 12.53 -28.88 5.62
C LYS A 566 12.16 -29.04 7.10
N GLY A 567 12.24 -27.96 7.88
CA GLY A 567 11.92 -27.93 9.31
C GLY A 567 10.42 -27.84 9.63
N LEU A 568 9.56 -27.47 8.67
CA LEU A 568 8.14 -27.32 8.90
C LEU A 568 7.44 -28.67 9.19
N PRO A 569 6.32 -28.66 9.96
CA PRO A 569 5.53 -29.86 10.19
C PRO A 569 5.00 -30.47 8.89
N TYR A 570 4.94 -31.81 8.82
CA TYR A 570 4.47 -32.54 7.63
C TYR A 570 3.07 -32.11 7.16
N SER A 571 2.17 -31.76 8.09
CA SER A 571 0.83 -31.26 7.74
C SER A 571 0.86 -29.94 6.98
N ALA A 572 1.87 -29.09 7.23
CA ALA A 572 2.06 -27.83 6.53
C ALA A 572 2.69 -28.06 5.14
N THR A 573 3.79 -28.82 5.09
CA THR A 573 4.52 -29.07 3.84
C THR A 573 3.71 -29.87 2.82
N LYS A 574 2.94 -30.87 3.27
CA LYS A 574 2.04 -31.63 2.40
C LYS A 574 1.05 -30.75 1.63
N ALA A 575 0.55 -29.67 2.25
CA ALA A 575 -0.38 -28.77 1.59
C ALA A 575 0.26 -28.03 0.39
N PHE A 576 1.56 -27.75 0.46
CA PHE A 576 2.32 -27.18 -0.68
C PHE A 576 2.66 -28.23 -1.73
N GLU A 577 2.84 -29.49 -1.31
CA GLU A 577 3.04 -30.59 -2.27
C GLU A 577 1.79 -30.85 -3.11
N ASP A 578 0.64 -30.90 -2.45
CA ASP A 578 -0.67 -31.19 -3.06
C ASP A 578 -1.19 -30.02 -3.90
N ASN A 579 -0.82 -28.78 -3.55
CA ASN A 579 -1.22 -27.58 -4.26
C ASN A 579 -0.05 -26.61 -4.46
N PRO A 580 0.59 -26.62 -5.64
CA PRO A 580 1.68 -25.70 -5.99
C PRO A 580 1.34 -24.21 -5.90
N SER A 581 0.05 -23.86 -6.02
CA SER A 581 -0.40 -22.47 -5.94
C SER A 581 -0.48 -21.95 -4.50
N LYS A 582 -0.31 -22.79 -3.48
CA LYS A 582 -0.45 -22.39 -2.08
C LYS A 582 0.79 -21.60 -1.63
N GLY A 583 0.58 -20.50 -0.91
CA GLY A 583 1.64 -19.58 -0.54
C GLY A 583 1.88 -19.45 0.96
N MET A 584 3.01 -18.83 1.31
CA MET A 584 3.33 -18.35 2.66
C MET A 584 3.71 -16.87 2.58
N LEU A 585 3.40 -16.10 3.62
CA LEU A 585 3.83 -14.70 3.66
C LEU A 585 5.30 -14.61 4.05
N MET A 586 6.04 -13.83 3.28
CA MET A 586 7.46 -13.59 3.46
C MET A 586 7.75 -12.10 3.28
N TYR A 587 8.78 -11.61 3.95
CA TYR A 587 9.23 -10.23 3.81
C TYR A 587 10.75 -10.14 3.77
N SER A 588 11.24 -9.17 3.00
CA SER A 588 12.57 -8.60 3.08
C SER A 588 12.53 -7.34 3.94
N PRO A 589 13.68 -6.71 4.23
CA PRO A 589 13.73 -5.45 4.96
C PRO A 589 12.95 -4.28 4.34
N THR A 590 12.65 -4.37 3.05
CA THR A 590 11.98 -3.32 2.28
C THR A 590 10.66 -3.77 1.67
N HIS A 591 10.42 -5.08 1.48
CA HIS A 591 9.31 -5.59 0.68
C HIS A 591 8.59 -6.79 1.31
N ALA A 592 7.29 -6.95 1.05
CA ALA A 592 6.49 -8.11 1.44
C ALA A 592 5.88 -8.79 0.21
N PHE A 593 5.93 -10.13 0.20
CA PHE A 593 5.59 -10.94 -0.97
C PHE A 593 5.17 -12.35 -0.55
N VAL A 594 4.78 -13.18 -1.53
CA VAL A 594 4.26 -14.52 -1.27
C VAL A 594 5.29 -15.56 -1.67
N LEU A 595 5.90 -16.23 -0.69
CA LEU A 595 6.71 -17.42 -0.91
C LEU A 595 5.81 -18.53 -1.51
N ARG A 596 6.31 -19.23 -2.52
CA ARG A 596 5.60 -20.30 -3.23
C ARG A 596 6.38 -21.62 -3.13
N PRO A 597 6.26 -22.36 -2.01
CA PRO A 597 7.06 -23.57 -1.77
C PRO A 597 6.84 -24.67 -2.81
N GLY A 598 5.66 -24.71 -3.43
CA GLY A 598 5.30 -25.75 -4.39
C GLY A 598 5.76 -25.51 -5.83
N LEU A 599 6.42 -24.39 -6.14
CA LEU A 599 6.92 -24.12 -7.51
C LEU A 599 8.03 -25.09 -7.88
N PHE A 600 7.99 -25.60 -9.11
CA PHE A 600 9.07 -26.41 -9.67
C PHE A 600 10.14 -25.51 -10.33
N PRO A 601 11.45 -25.75 -10.14
CA PRO A 601 12.06 -26.84 -9.37
C PRO A 601 12.34 -26.52 -7.88
N PHE A 602 11.90 -25.38 -7.34
CA PHE A 602 12.13 -25.01 -5.93
C PHE A 602 11.63 -26.04 -4.92
N LYS A 603 10.49 -26.67 -5.24
CA LYS A 603 9.91 -27.79 -4.50
C LYS A 603 10.88 -28.95 -4.30
N GLU A 604 11.72 -29.25 -5.28
CA GLU A 604 12.66 -30.38 -5.21
C GLU A 604 13.75 -30.15 -4.17
N GLY A 605 14.17 -28.90 -3.95
CA GLY A 605 15.27 -28.60 -3.04
C GLY A 605 14.95 -28.81 -1.57
N TRP A 606 13.72 -28.52 -1.15
CA TRP A 606 13.32 -28.74 0.24
C TRP A 606 12.75 -30.16 0.45
N LEU A 607 12.34 -30.86 -0.61
CA LEU A 607 12.03 -32.29 -0.55
C LEU A 607 13.29 -33.18 -0.50
N ASP A 608 14.43 -32.66 -0.95
CA ASP A 608 15.70 -33.37 -0.89
C ASP A 608 16.13 -33.65 0.55
N LYS A 609 16.60 -34.89 0.79
CA LYS A 609 17.04 -35.35 2.11
C LYS A 609 18.48 -35.00 2.45
N GLY A 610 19.23 -34.43 1.50
CA GLY A 610 20.60 -34.00 1.65
C GLY A 610 20.73 -32.59 2.23
N PHE A 611 21.97 -32.10 2.26
CA PHE A 611 22.30 -30.76 2.71
C PHE A 611 21.85 -29.72 1.68
N SER A 612 21.13 -28.69 2.14
CA SER A 612 20.55 -27.65 1.27
C SER A 612 21.60 -26.89 0.47
N TYR A 613 22.79 -26.63 1.04
CA TYR A 613 23.91 -26.05 0.29
C TYR A 613 24.34 -26.92 -0.89
N THR A 614 24.50 -28.24 -0.67
CA THR A 614 24.91 -29.18 -1.73
C THR A 614 23.88 -29.21 -2.84
N TRP A 615 22.59 -29.28 -2.49
CA TRP A 615 21.52 -29.26 -3.47
C TRP A 615 21.52 -27.96 -4.28
N ALA A 616 21.60 -26.80 -3.62
CA ALA A 616 21.62 -25.50 -4.28
C ALA A 616 22.83 -25.32 -5.21
N ARG A 617 24.00 -25.76 -4.77
CA ARG A 617 25.23 -25.76 -5.57
C ARG A 617 25.06 -26.59 -6.84
N ASP A 618 24.60 -27.84 -6.70
CA ASP A 618 24.60 -28.82 -7.78
C ASP A 618 23.46 -28.59 -8.78
N ASN A 619 22.34 -28.01 -8.36
CA ASN A 619 21.15 -27.85 -9.21
C ASN A 619 20.96 -26.42 -9.74
N VAL A 620 21.66 -25.41 -9.19
CA VAL A 620 21.47 -24.01 -9.59
C VAL A 620 22.79 -23.35 -9.96
N LEU A 621 23.80 -23.40 -9.09
CA LEU A 621 25.07 -22.69 -9.30
C LEU A 621 25.93 -23.35 -10.39
N LEU A 622 26.27 -24.63 -10.22
CA LEU A 622 27.17 -25.35 -11.13
C LEU A 622 26.62 -25.46 -12.57
N PRO A 623 25.32 -25.76 -12.81
CA PRO A 623 24.81 -25.78 -14.18
C PRO A 623 24.96 -24.44 -14.90
N GLY A 624 24.79 -23.31 -14.19
CA GLY A 624 25.03 -21.99 -14.74
C GLY A 624 26.52 -21.73 -15.01
N GLU A 625 27.38 -22.05 -14.04
CA GLU A 625 28.83 -21.91 -14.17
C GLU A 625 29.37 -22.71 -15.36
N GLU A 626 29.04 -24.00 -15.45
CA GLU A 626 29.44 -24.89 -16.54
C GLU A 626 28.96 -24.40 -17.91
N PHE A 627 27.75 -23.85 -17.99
CA PHE A 627 27.19 -23.34 -19.23
C PHE A 627 27.86 -22.03 -19.70
N TYR A 628 28.06 -21.06 -18.81
CA TYR A 628 28.52 -19.72 -19.19
C TYR A 628 30.04 -19.56 -19.19
N GLU A 629 30.79 -20.24 -18.30
CA GLU A 629 32.26 -20.09 -18.19
C GLU A 629 33.02 -20.61 -19.41
N VAL A 630 32.40 -21.47 -20.23
CA VAL A 630 32.99 -21.99 -21.48
C VAL A 630 32.80 -21.05 -22.67
N ILE A 631 31.96 -20.01 -22.55
CA ILE A 631 31.64 -19.11 -23.65
C ILE A 631 32.83 -18.17 -23.92
N ARG A 632 33.17 -18.04 -25.20
CA ARG A 632 34.28 -17.22 -25.70
C ARG A 632 33.78 -16.35 -26.85
N LEU A 633 34.04 -15.05 -26.78
CA LEU A 633 33.54 -14.06 -27.72
C LEU A 633 34.70 -13.50 -28.56
N ASP A 634 34.76 -13.90 -29.82
CA ASP A 634 35.65 -13.27 -30.80
C ASP A 634 35.17 -11.85 -31.17
N GLN A 635 35.95 -11.15 -31.98
CA GLN A 635 35.70 -9.75 -32.32
C GLN A 635 34.32 -9.55 -32.99
N ASP A 636 33.98 -10.40 -33.94
CA ASP A 636 32.70 -10.36 -34.66
C ASP A 636 31.51 -10.62 -33.71
N THR A 637 31.67 -11.56 -32.78
CA THR A 637 30.64 -11.85 -31.78
C THR A 637 30.48 -10.70 -30.78
N GLN A 638 31.57 -10.08 -30.36
CA GLN A 638 31.53 -8.90 -29.48
C GLN A 638 30.78 -7.74 -30.14
N GLU A 639 31.06 -7.47 -31.42
CA GLU A 639 30.40 -6.43 -32.20
C GLU A 639 28.89 -6.73 -32.36
N PHE A 640 28.55 -7.94 -32.79
CA PHE A 640 27.15 -8.38 -32.93
C PHE A 640 26.36 -8.21 -31.63
N LEU A 641 26.91 -8.68 -30.49
CA LEU A 641 26.22 -8.60 -29.20
C LEU A 641 26.03 -7.16 -28.73
N ALA A 642 27.01 -6.28 -28.97
CA ALA A 642 26.92 -4.87 -28.62
C ALA A 642 25.87 -4.16 -29.48
N GLU A 643 25.86 -4.39 -30.79
CA GLU A 643 24.87 -3.83 -31.70
C GLU A 643 23.44 -4.24 -31.35
N GLU A 644 23.21 -5.52 -31.04
CA GLU A 644 21.87 -6.01 -30.64
C GLU A 644 21.43 -5.36 -29.32
N PHE A 645 22.33 -5.29 -28.33
CA PHE A 645 22.06 -4.59 -27.08
C PHE A 645 21.71 -3.12 -27.30
N PHE A 646 22.43 -2.42 -28.17
CA PHE A 646 22.16 -1.01 -28.48
C PHE A 646 20.82 -0.84 -29.21
N GLN A 647 20.47 -1.74 -30.12
CA GLN A 647 19.17 -1.71 -30.81
C GLN A 647 18.02 -1.94 -29.81
N LYS A 648 18.16 -2.91 -28.91
CA LYS A 648 17.12 -3.27 -27.94
C LYS A 648 16.91 -2.20 -26.87
N HIS A 649 17.99 -1.66 -26.31
CA HIS A 649 17.91 -0.77 -25.15
C HIS A 649 18.10 0.73 -25.46
N PHE A 650 18.66 1.06 -26.62
CA PHE A 650 18.94 2.45 -27.05
C PHE A 650 18.59 2.69 -28.52
N PRO A 651 17.36 2.36 -28.99
CA PRO A 651 17.04 2.34 -30.42
C PRO A 651 17.32 3.66 -31.15
N HIS A 652 17.16 4.80 -30.46
CA HIS A 652 17.41 6.14 -31.04
C HIS A 652 18.89 6.53 -31.12
N ARG A 653 19.76 5.84 -30.39
CA ARG A 653 21.21 6.09 -30.35
C ARG A 653 22.03 4.88 -30.82
N SER A 654 21.36 3.84 -31.31
CA SER A 654 21.99 2.56 -31.66
C SER A 654 23.11 2.73 -32.69
N HIS A 655 22.86 3.49 -33.75
CA HIS A 655 23.85 3.80 -34.78
C HIS A 655 25.02 4.65 -34.24
N GLU A 656 24.74 5.65 -33.41
CA GLU A 656 25.77 6.49 -32.78
C GLU A 656 26.70 5.65 -31.90
N LEU A 657 26.12 4.85 -30.99
CA LEU A 657 26.85 3.99 -30.07
C LEU A 657 27.61 2.89 -30.82
N GLY A 658 26.98 2.26 -31.82
CA GLY A 658 27.62 1.24 -32.65
C GLY A 658 28.86 1.75 -33.36
N SER A 659 28.82 2.96 -33.93
CA SER A 659 29.97 3.56 -34.61
C SER A 659 31.15 3.92 -33.71
N GLN A 660 30.92 4.05 -32.40
CA GLN A 660 31.93 4.40 -31.40
C GLN A 660 32.47 3.20 -30.64
N PHE A 661 31.69 2.12 -30.54
CA PHE A 661 32.09 0.92 -29.84
C PHE A 661 33.19 0.19 -30.61
N THR A 662 34.30 -0.10 -29.94
CA THR A 662 35.40 -0.90 -30.53
C THR A 662 35.48 -2.26 -29.81
N PRO A 663 35.27 -3.39 -30.51
CA PRO A 663 35.46 -4.70 -29.93
C PRO A 663 36.95 -4.94 -29.63
N GLN A 664 37.26 -5.75 -28.62
CA GLN A 664 38.64 -6.08 -28.27
C GLN A 664 39.19 -7.11 -29.25
N ALA A 665 40.48 -6.97 -29.61
CA ALA A 665 41.15 -7.88 -30.53
C ALA A 665 41.33 -9.30 -29.94
N GLU A 666 41.39 -9.40 -28.60
CA GLU A 666 41.44 -10.68 -27.91
C GLU A 666 40.04 -11.29 -27.74
N THR A 667 40.01 -12.62 -27.70
CA THR A 667 38.78 -13.35 -27.37
C THR A 667 38.44 -13.15 -25.91
N LEU A 668 37.26 -12.61 -25.63
CA LEU A 668 36.82 -12.31 -24.27
C LEU A 668 35.96 -13.43 -23.67
N HIS A 669 36.09 -13.63 -22.36
CA HIS A 669 35.07 -14.29 -21.56
C HIS A 669 33.88 -13.34 -21.32
N LEU A 670 32.73 -13.89 -20.94
CA LEU A 670 31.51 -13.10 -20.71
C LEU A 670 31.70 -11.99 -19.66
N LYS A 671 32.35 -12.28 -18.52
CA LYS A 671 32.63 -11.26 -17.48
C LYS A 671 33.49 -10.10 -18.00
N SER A 672 34.48 -10.41 -18.83
CA SER A 672 35.36 -9.40 -19.43
C SER A 672 34.62 -8.56 -20.46
N PHE A 673 33.81 -9.20 -21.32
CA PHE A 673 32.96 -8.50 -22.28
C PHE A 673 31.92 -7.61 -21.58
N ARG A 674 31.26 -8.12 -20.54
CA ARG A 674 30.34 -7.36 -19.68
C ARG A 674 31.01 -6.11 -19.13
N THR A 675 32.21 -6.26 -18.56
CA THR A 675 32.99 -5.13 -18.02
C THR A 675 33.35 -4.12 -19.11
N HIS A 676 33.79 -4.58 -20.28
CA HIS A 676 34.12 -3.73 -21.43
C HIS A 676 32.91 -2.92 -21.90
N LEU A 677 31.77 -3.57 -22.13
CA LEU A 677 30.53 -2.93 -22.57
C LEU A 677 29.96 -1.97 -21.52
N PHE A 678 30.02 -2.35 -20.24
CA PHE A 678 29.58 -1.48 -19.14
C PHE A 678 30.43 -0.21 -19.06
N ASN A 679 31.76 -0.32 -19.11
CA ASN A 679 32.67 0.82 -19.05
C ASN A 679 32.52 1.75 -20.26
N PHE A 680 32.18 1.20 -21.43
CA PHE A 680 31.85 1.99 -22.61
C PHE A 680 30.54 2.78 -22.41
N LEU A 681 29.49 2.17 -21.85
CA LEU A 681 28.17 2.78 -21.72
C LEU A 681 28.00 3.68 -20.50
N SER A 682 28.68 3.40 -19.39
CA SER A 682 28.51 4.13 -18.13
C SER A 682 28.69 5.65 -18.24
N PRO A 683 29.62 6.19 -19.07
CA PRO A 683 29.75 7.64 -19.24
C PRO A 683 28.57 8.29 -19.97
N HIS A 684 27.76 7.50 -20.68
CA HIS A 684 26.64 7.98 -21.49
C HIS A 684 25.29 7.94 -20.75
N LEU A 685 25.25 7.44 -19.51
CA LEU A 685 24.03 7.18 -18.77
C LEU A 685 24.07 7.75 -17.35
N THR A 686 22.90 8.13 -16.85
CA THR A 686 22.73 8.72 -15.51
C THR A 686 22.55 7.68 -14.41
N GLU A 687 22.21 6.43 -14.74
CA GLU A 687 21.87 5.37 -13.78
C GLU A 687 22.70 4.09 -14.00
N PRO A 688 23.88 3.98 -13.36
CA PRO A 688 24.78 2.84 -13.55
C PRO A 688 24.19 1.50 -13.08
N MET A 689 23.35 1.48 -12.05
CA MET A 689 22.73 0.25 -11.54
C MET A 689 21.67 -0.31 -12.49
N ALA A 690 20.79 0.54 -13.02
CA ALA A 690 19.81 0.13 -14.02
C ALA A 690 20.48 -0.39 -15.31
N LEU A 691 21.61 0.20 -15.71
CA LEU A 691 22.42 -0.30 -16.81
C LEU A 691 22.99 -1.70 -16.51
N ALA A 692 23.54 -1.91 -15.31
CA ALA A 692 24.08 -3.20 -14.88
C ALA A 692 23.01 -4.30 -14.96
N ASP A 693 21.81 -4.04 -14.43
CA ASP A 693 20.71 -5.00 -14.44
C ASP A 693 20.26 -5.33 -15.87
N ARG A 694 20.12 -4.32 -16.74
CA ARG A 694 19.76 -4.53 -18.16
C ARG A 694 20.81 -5.35 -18.88
N LEU A 695 22.09 -5.07 -18.65
CA LEU A 695 23.20 -5.78 -19.28
C LEU A 695 23.27 -7.23 -18.83
N ASP A 696 23.19 -7.49 -17.53
CA ASP A 696 23.26 -8.85 -16.99
C ASP A 696 22.02 -9.67 -17.40
N GLY A 697 20.83 -9.05 -17.46
CA GLY A 697 19.62 -9.66 -18.02
C GLY A 697 19.72 -9.98 -19.52
N TYR A 698 20.31 -9.09 -20.30
CA TYR A 698 20.61 -9.34 -21.71
C TYR A 698 21.57 -10.51 -21.88
N LEU A 699 22.70 -10.51 -21.18
CA LEU A 699 23.69 -11.59 -21.28
C LEU A 699 23.12 -12.95 -20.88
N ARG A 700 22.20 -12.99 -19.90
CA ARG A 700 21.52 -14.23 -19.54
C ARG A 700 20.71 -14.81 -20.71
N THR A 701 19.99 -13.96 -21.43
CA THR A 701 19.03 -14.37 -22.48
C THR A 701 19.64 -14.44 -23.88
N ALA A 702 20.83 -13.86 -24.07
CA ALA A 702 21.52 -13.84 -25.34
C ALA A 702 22.01 -15.25 -25.76
N PHE A 703 22.34 -16.12 -24.79
CA PHE A 703 23.01 -17.39 -25.04
C PHE A 703 22.08 -18.62 -24.89
N PRO A 704 22.38 -19.73 -25.60
CA PRO A 704 23.47 -19.88 -26.57
C PRO A 704 23.23 -19.05 -27.84
N LEU A 705 24.31 -18.65 -28.53
CA LEU A 705 24.19 -18.01 -29.83
C LEU A 705 23.87 -19.08 -30.87
N ILE A 706 22.88 -18.81 -31.70
CA ILE A 706 22.29 -19.78 -32.63
C ILE A 706 22.66 -19.40 -34.05
N ARG A 707 23.31 -20.33 -34.75
CA ARG A 707 23.62 -20.16 -36.18
C ARG A 707 22.46 -20.68 -37.05
N PRO A 708 22.29 -20.15 -38.27
CA PRO A 708 21.21 -20.59 -39.16
C PRO A 708 21.07 -22.12 -39.34
N PRO A 709 22.15 -22.92 -39.46
CA PRO A 709 22.01 -24.38 -39.60
C PRO A 709 21.45 -25.09 -38.35
N GLU A 710 21.66 -24.54 -37.16
CA GLU A 710 21.09 -25.07 -35.92
C GLU A 710 19.60 -24.77 -35.85
N LEU A 711 19.23 -23.57 -36.31
CA LEU A 711 17.85 -23.14 -36.41
C LEU A 711 17.07 -23.92 -37.48
N GLU A 712 17.70 -24.25 -38.60
CA GLU A 712 17.14 -25.16 -39.62
C GLU A 712 16.82 -26.55 -39.07
N LYS A 713 17.67 -27.10 -38.18
CA LYS A 713 17.38 -28.38 -37.51
C LYS A 713 16.17 -28.27 -36.59
N LEU A 714 16.07 -27.17 -35.83
CA LEU A 714 14.91 -26.91 -34.98
C LEU A 714 13.62 -26.75 -35.81
N LEU A 715 13.69 -26.09 -36.96
CA LEU A 715 12.55 -25.89 -37.86
C LEU A 715 11.94 -27.20 -38.39
N LEU A 716 12.69 -28.30 -38.40
CA LEU A 716 12.17 -29.62 -38.78
C LEU A 716 11.11 -30.15 -37.81
N ASP A 717 11.09 -29.66 -36.56
CA ASP A 717 10.07 -30.03 -35.58
C ASP A 717 8.72 -29.32 -35.84
N PHE A 718 8.68 -28.35 -36.76
CA PHE A 718 7.49 -27.56 -37.09
C PHE A 718 6.94 -27.86 -38.50
N PRO A 719 5.64 -27.62 -38.76
CA PRO A 719 5.02 -27.85 -40.07
C PRO A 719 5.73 -27.12 -41.24
N SER A 720 5.75 -27.75 -42.43
CA SER A 720 6.46 -27.26 -43.62
C SER A 720 6.09 -25.84 -44.10
N LYS A 721 4.90 -25.33 -43.73
CA LYS A 721 4.48 -23.95 -43.98
C LYS A 721 5.31 -22.93 -43.20
N ILE A 722 5.70 -23.25 -41.97
CA ILE A 722 6.51 -22.40 -41.09
C ILE A 722 7.95 -22.37 -41.60
N GLN A 723 8.50 -23.53 -41.97
CA GLN A 723 9.85 -23.67 -42.55
C GLN A 723 10.06 -22.75 -43.78
N LYS A 724 9.07 -22.65 -44.67
CA LYS A 724 9.16 -21.80 -45.88
C LYS A 724 9.11 -20.30 -45.60
N ARG A 725 8.45 -19.86 -44.51
CA ARG A 725 8.38 -18.43 -44.14
C ARG A 725 9.70 -17.97 -43.54
N PHE A 726 10.35 -18.83 -42.76
CA PHE A 726 11.63 -18.55 -42.15
C PHE A 726 12.78 -18.35 -43.16
N ALA A 727 12.81 -19.16 -44.24
CA ALA A 727 13.86 -19.11 -45.27
C ALA A 727 13.97 -17.78 -46.05
N ALA A 728 13.11 -16.80 -45.80
CA ALA A 728 13.13 -15.49 -46.44
C ALA A 728 13.92 -14.42 -45.63
N GLU A 729 14.22 -14.66 -44.36
CA GLU A 729 14.81 -13.68 -43.43
C GLU A 729 16.04 -14.29 -42.73
N HIS A 730 17.20 -14.26 -43.39
CA HIS A 730 18.42 -14.84 -42.83
C HIS A 730 19.29 -13.76 -42.16
N ARG A 731 19.42 -13.82 -40.83
CA ARG A 731 20.54 -13.20 -40.10
C ARG A 731 21.72 -14.17 -40.05
N ILE A 732 22.93 -13.61 -39.93
CA ILE A 732 24.18 -14.39 -39.85
C ILE A 732 24.30 -15.11 -38.48
N LEU A 733 23.70 -14.53 -37.44
CA LEU A 733 23.71 -15.03 -36.07
C LEU A 733 22.45 -14.57 -35.34
N TYR A 734 21.95 -15.38 -34.42
CA TYR A 734 20.83 -15.02 -33.54
C TYR A 734 21.24 -15.20 -32.08
N THR A 735 20.76 -14.31 -31.22
CA THR A 735 20.68 -14.60 -29.78
C THR A 735 19.61 -15.65 -29.52
N SER A 736 19.71 -16.42 -28.43
CA SER A 736 18.67 -17.40 -28.06
C SER A 736 17.30 -16.74 -27.90
N SER A 737 17.24 -15.58 -27.23
CA SER A 737 16.01 -14.78 -27.16
C SER A 737 15.53 -14.34 -28.53
N GLY A 738 16.40 -13.71 -29.35
CA GLY A 738 16.01 -13.19 -30.65
C GLY A 738 15.51 -14.27 -31.62
N ALA A 739 16.11 -15.47 -31.61
CA ALA A 739 15.63 -16.60 -32.41
C ALA A 739 14.26 -17.08 -31.94
N PHE A 740 14.04 -17.15 -30.63
CA PHE A 740 12.78 -17.55 -30.04
C PHE A 740 11.67 -16.55 -30.36
N ASP A 741 11.90 -15.25 -30.14
CA ASP A 741 10.92 -14.19 -30.38
C ASP A 741 10.51 -14.17 -31.85
N HIS A 742 11.47 -14.30 -32.75
CA HIS A 742 11.22 -14.36 -34.19
C HIS A 742 10.40 -15.59 -34.61
N LEU A 743 10.69 -16.77 -34.05
CA LEU A 743 9.90 -17.97 -34.32
C LEU A 743 8.52 -17.91 -33.68
N PHE A 744 8.40 -17.28 -32.51
CA PHE A 744 7.12 -17.09 -31.85
C PHE A 744 6.18 -16.23 -32.70
N GLU A 745 6.66 -15.16 -33.34
CA GLU A 745 5.86 -14.36 -34.28
C GLU A 745 5.31 -15.19 -35.46
N LEU A 746 6.01 -16.26 -35.85
CA LEU A 746 5.61 -17.14 -36.96
C LEU A 746 4.67 -18.27 -36.54
N ILE A 747 4.89 -18.84 -35.34
CA ILE A 747 4.22 -20.05 -34.84
C ILE A 747 3.00 -19.68 -34.00
N GLY A 748 3.14 -18.66 -33.14
CA GLY A 748 2.12 -18.29 -32.15
C GLY A 748 1.87 -19.36 -31.09
N ASN A 749 2.82 -20.30 -30.91
CA ASN A 749 2.80 -21.34 -29.86
C ASN A 749 4.07 -21.35 -28.98
N PHE A 750 4.03 -20.75 -27.79
CA PHE A 750 5.10 -20.70 -26.80
C PHE A 750 5.48 -22.08 -26.26
N ASP A 751 4.51 -22.95 -25.94
CA ASP A 751 4.79 -24.24 -25.29
C ASP A 751 5.49 -25.19 -26.25
N ASP A 752 5.00 -25.29 -27.49
CA ASP A 752 5.65 -26.08 -28.55
C ASP A 752 7.07 -25.56 -28.83
N LEU A 753 7.26 -24.23 -28.79
CA LEU A 753 8.54 -23.60 -29.02
C LEU A 753 9.53 -23.83 -27.86
N GLU A 754 9.06 -23.73 -26.62
CA GLU A 754 9.87 -23.99 -25.42
C GLU A 754 10.29 -25.46 -25.37
N GLU A 755 9.39 -26.39 -25.70
CA GLU A 755 9.73 -27.82 -25.81
C GLU A 755 10.80 -28.06 -26.88
N ALA A 756 10.66 -27.48 -28.07
CA ALA A 756 11.63 -27.60 -29.15
C ALA A 756 13.00 -27.01 -28.75
N PHE A 757 13.04 -25.78 -28.22
CA PHE A 757 14.29 -25.16 -27.80
C PHE A 757 14.97 -25.94 -26.67
N THR A 758 14.20 -26.50 -25.73
CA THR A 758 14.71 -27.37 -24.66
C THR A 758 15.33 -28.64 -25.22
N LYS A 759 14.61 -29.32 -26.13
CA LYS A 759 15.06 -30.56 -26.79
C LYS A 759 16.38 -30.39 -27.55
N HIS A 760 16.60 -29.22 -28.16
CA HIS A 760 17.82 -28.90 -28.90
C HIS A 760 18.91 -28.20 -28.05
N HIS A 761 18.71 -28.07 -26.73
CA HIS A 761 19.64 -27.38 -25.81
C HIS A 761 19.93 -25.92 -26.20
N LEU A 762 18.92 -25.22 -26.72
CA LEU A 762 19.02 -23.84 -27.18
C LEU A 762 18.57 -22.82 -26.12
N LEU A 763 18.44 -23.26 -24.87
CA LEU A 763 18.05 -22.46 -23.72
C LEU A 763 19.17 -22.43 -22.68
N PRO A 764 19.35 -21.30 -21.97
CA PRO A 764 20.21 -21.27 -20.80
C PRO A 764 19.61 -22.12 -19.66
N PRO A 765 20.43 -22.52 -18.66
CA PRO A 765 19.95 -23.18 -17.46
C PRO A 765 18.81 -22.40 -16.79
N LYS A 766 17.75 -23.11 -16.40
CA LYS A 766 16.54 -22.50 -15.86
C LYS A 766 16.76 -22.00 -14.43
N PRO A 767 16.47 -20.71 -14.12
CA PRO A 767 16.48 -20.20 -12.76
C PRO A 767 15.46 -20.88 -11.85
N LEU A 768 15.66 -20.73 -10.55
CA LEU A 768 14.83 -21.29 -9.50
C LEU A 768 13.83 -20.26 -8.98
N LEU A 769 12.61 -20.23 -9.52
CA LEU A 769 11.52 -19.40 -8.97
C LEU A 769 11.11 -19.92 -7.60
N PHE A 770 11.07 -19.04 -6.60
CA PHE A 770 10.68 -19.41 -5.23
C PHE A 770 9.53 -18.57 -4.68
N ALA A 771 9.31 -17.36 -5.20
CA ALA A 771 8.28 -16.48 -4.69
C ALA A 771 7.59 -15.69 -5.80
N ASP A 772 6.34 -15.38 -5.54
CA ASP A 772 5.52 -14.48 -6.34
C ASP A 772 5.78 -13.06 -5.87
N THR A 773 6.25 -12.19 -6.78
CA THR A 773 6.27 -10.76 -6.47
C THR A 773 4.85 -10.25 -6.61
N ASN A 774 4.48 -9.29 -5.81
CA ASN A 774 3.24 -8.58 -6.05
C ASN A 774 3.34 -7.70 -7.32
N TRP A 775 4.53 -7.41 -7.87
CA TRP A 775 4.68 -6.77 -9.19
C TRP A 775 4.06 -7.61 -10.30
N SER A 776 3.37 -6.95 -11.22
CA SER A 776 2.44 -7.56 -12.16
C SER A 776 3.06 -8.55 -13.15
N ARG A 777 4.34 -8.42 -13.48
CA ARG A 777 5.03 -9.28 -14.46
C ARG A 777 5.98 -10.31 -13.86
N PHE A 778 6.44 -10.11 -12.63
CA PHE A 778 7.64 -10.76 -12.13
C PHE A 778 7.42 -11.73 -10.97
N TYR A 779 8.32 -12.69 -10.87
CA TYR A 779 8.53 -13.64 -9.79
C TYR A 779 9.96 -13.47 -9.29
N PHE A 780 10.19 -13.73 -8.01
CA PHE A 780 11.56 -13.82 -7.48
C PHE A 780 12.13 -15.20 -7.75
N GLY A 781 13.37 -15.21 -8.23
CA GLY A 781 14.09 -16.45 -8.46
C GLY A 781 15.59 -16.33 -8.21
N PHE A 782 16.22 -17.46 -7.94
CA PHE A 782 17.67 -17.58 -7.87
C PHE A 782 18.21 -18.00 -9.23
N GLY A 783 19.24 -17.31 -9.71
CA GLY A 783 19.83 -17.59 -11.02
C GLY A 783 21.30 -17.26 -11.04
N TYR A 784 22.06 -17.99 -11.87
CA TYR A 784 23.44 -17.65 -12.14
C TYR A 784 23.53 -16.33 -12.91
N ASN A 785 24.32 -15.38 -12.40
CA ASN A 785 24.60 -14.13 -13.10
C ASN A 785 25.80 -14.31 -14.02
N PRO A 786 25.64 -14.34 -15.36
CA PRO A 786 26.76 -14.56 -16.27
C PRO A 786 27.75 -13.37 -16.31
N GLY A 787 27.30 -12.17 -15.94
CA GLY A 787 28.12 -10.97 -15.89
C GLY A 787 29.05 -10.92 -14.67
N LEU A 788 28.62 -11.52 -13.55
CA LEU A 788 29.36 -11.51 -12.27
C LEU A 788 29.95 -12.89 -11.91
N GLY A 789 29.39 -13.97 -12.44
CA GLY A 789 29.70 -15.36 -12.14
C GLY A 789 29.41 -15.79 -10.72
N ILE A 790 28.25 -15.39 -10.20
CA ILE A 790 27.77 -15.74 -8.87
C ILE A 790 26.31 -16.15 -8.95
N LEU A 791 25.82 -16.87 -7.93
CA LEU A 791 24.38 -16.97 -7.71
C LEU A 791 23.85 -15.60 -7.27
N ASP A 792 22.80 -15.13 -7.93
CA ASP A 792 22.19 -13.83 -7.65
C ASP A 792 20.67 -13.96 -7.50
N LEU A 793 20.04 -12.91 -6.96
CA LEU A 793 18.59 -12.79 -6.85
C LEU A 793 18.05 -12.02 -8.06
N TRP A 794 17.02 -12.59 -8.69
CA TRP A 794 16.44 -12.09 -9.94
C TRP A 794 14.95 -11.81 -9.80
N ARG A 795 14.49 -10.83 -10.56
CA ARG A 795 13.09 -10.75 -11.00
C ARG A 795 12.97 -11.37 -12.38
N LEU A 796 12.06 -12.32 -12.55
CA LEU A 796 11.90 -13.15 -13.74
C LEU A 796 10.42 -13.22 -14.13
N ASP A 797 10.10 -13.35 -15.40
CA ASP A 797 8.75 -13.74 -15.82
C ASP A 797 8.41 -15.18 -15.38
N ALA A 798 7.15 -15.60 -15.48
CA ALA A 798 6.74 -16.94 -15.02
C ALA A 798 7.46 -18.08 -15.77
N ARG A 799 7.88 -17.82 -17.02
CA ARG A 799 8.62 -18.80 -17.84
C ARG A 799 10.13 -18.75 -17.60
N CYS A 800 10.63 -17.78 -16.84
CA CYS A 800 12.05 -17.48 -16.69
C CYS A 800 12.76 -17.23 -18.03
N ARG A 801 12.09 -16.68 -19.02
CA ARG A 801 12.67 -16.27 -20.30
C ARG A 801 13.36 -14.93 -20.12
N GLU A 802 12.61 -13.91 -19.70
CA GLU A 802 13.15 -12.58 -19.42
C GLU A 802 13.34 -12.36 -17.92
N GLY A 803 14.34 -11.57 -17.57
CA GLY A 803 14.56 -11.21 -16.18
C GLY A 803 15.79 -10.34 -15.99
N TYR A 804 15.85 -9.73 -14.81
CA TYR A 804 16.88 -8.80 -14.42
C TYR A 804 17.34 -9.13 -12.99
N PRO A 805 18.64 -9.04 -12.68
CA PRO A 805 19.07 -9.14 -11.30
C PRO A 805 18.51 -7.97 -10.50
N LEU A 806 18.42 -8.14 -9.18
CA LEU A 806 17.97 -7.10 -8.26
C LEU A 806 19.18 -6.41 -7.63
N SER A 807 20.02 -5.76 -8.43
CA SER A 807 21.26 -5.14 -7.91
C SER A 807 20.98 -4.08 -6.83
N ILE A 808 19.83 -3.41 -6.89
CA ILE A 808 19.40 -2.45 -5.86
C ILE A 808 19.19 -3.11 -4.47
N TRP A 809 18.89 -4.41 -4.43
CA TRP A 809 18.76 -5.17 -3.18
C TRP A 809 20.08 -5.82 -2.74
N ARG A 810 21.16 -5.69 -3.50
CA ARG A 810 22.47 -6.26 -3.15
C ARG A 810 22.93 -5.86 -1.73
N PRO A 811 22.75 -4.61 -1.28
CA PRO A 811 23.09 -4.24 0.11
C PRO A 811 22.33 -5.03 1.19
N LEU A 812 21.13 -5.53 0.88
CA LEU A 812 20.30 -6.37 1.76
C LEU A 812 20.70 -7.85 1.74
N LEU A 813 21.64 -8.20 0.85
CA LEU A 813 22.05 -9.55 0.48
C LEU A 813 23.57 -9.67 0.39
N ASP A 814 24.37 -8.76 0.96
CA ASP A 814 25.84 -8.84 0.95
C ASP A 814 26.44 -8.57 2.34
N GLY A 815 25.59 -8.54 3.37
CA GLY A 815 25.96 -8.23 4.75
C GLY A 815 26.21 -6.74 5.04
N THR A 816 26.13 -5.84 4.05
CA THR A 816 26.34 -4.39 4.29
C THR A 816 25.20 -3.76 5.08
N LEU A 817 23.96 -4.17 4.85
CA LEU A 817 22.78 -3.81 5.65
C LEU A 817 22.17 -5.08 6.27
N PRO A 818 22.60 -5.49 7.48
CA PRO A 818 22.19 -6.74 8.12
C PRO A 818 20.78 -6.65 8.72
N LYS A 819 19.78 -6.33 7.89
CA LYS A 819 18.38 -6.34 8.26
C LYS A 819 17.77 -7.73 7.98
N PRO A 820 16.84 -8.20 8.83
CA PRO A 820 16.34 -9.55 8.72
C PRO A 820 15.39 -9.72 7.54
N TRP A 821 15.50 -10.88 6.90
CA TRP A 821 14.45 -11.47 6.07
C TRP A 821 13.64 -12.42 6.95
N GLY A 822 12.34 -12.53 6.74
CA GLY A 822 11.48 -13.37 7.57
C GLY A 822 10.34 -14.04 6.83
N VAL A 823 9.92 -15.20 7.33
CA VAL A 823 8.82 -16.01 6.80
C VAL A 823 7.84 -16.29 7.94
N LEU A 824 6.54 -16.08 7.70
CA LEU A 824 5.49 -16.46 8.65
C LEU A 824 5.23 -17.97 8.54
N THR A 825 5.71 -18.74 9.51
CA THR A 825 5.86 -20.20 9.44
C THR A 825 4.57 -20.98 9.66
N SER A 826 3.51 -20.32 10.15
CA SER A 826 2.20 -20.95 10.42
C SER A 826 1.09 -20.35 9.56
N PRO A 827 0.94 -20.75 8.28
CA PRO A 827 -0.11 -20.24 7.41
C PRO A 827 -1.53 -20.34 7.98
N SER A 828 -1.81 -21.35 8.81
CA SER A 828 -3.11 -21.50 9.48
C SER A 828 -3.52 -20.32 10.37
N GLU A 829 -2.57 -19.49 10.81
CA GLU A 829 -2.85 -18.28 11.61
C GLU A 829 -3.44 -17.14 10.76
N TYR A 830 -3.29 -17.20 9.44
CA TYR A 830 -3.76 -16.17 8.50
C TYR A 830 -4.41 -16.73 7.22
N SER A 831 -4.60 -18.05 7.13
CA SER A 831 -5.38 -18.72 6.10
C SER A 831 -6.17 -19.90 6.67
N GLY A 832 -7.51 -19.78 6.74
CA GLY A 832 -8.38 -20.89 7.16
C GLY A 832 -9.74 -20.50 7.72
N ALA A 833 -10.65 -21.50 7.78
CA ALA A 833 -12.02 -21.30 8.26
C ALA A 833 -12.15 -21.14 9.79
N ALA A 834 -11.10 -21.44 10.55
CA ALA A 834 -11.08 -21.38 12.02
C ALA A 834 -10.66 -20.01 12.58
N LEU A 835 -10.48 -19.00 11.72
CA LEU A 835 -10.10 -17.66 12.16
C LEU A 835 -11.26 -17.04 12.98
N PRO A 836 -10.98 -16.42 14.16
CA PRO A 836 -12.02 -15.98 15.10
C PRO A 836 -13.08 -15.08 14.47
N ASP A 837 -12.63 -14.09 13.69
CA ASP A 837 -13.50 -13.12 13.03
C ASP A 837 -14.27 -13.70 11.83
N PHE A 838 -13.70 -14.70 11.14
CA PHE A 838 -14.35 -15.32 9.98
C PHE A 838 -15.61 -16.10 10.37
N THR A 839 -15.59 -16.78 11.52
CA THR A 839 -16.76 -17.48 12.05
C THR A 839 -17.88 -16.49 12.44
N LEU A 840 -17.51 -15.34 13.01
CA LEU A 840 -18.47 -14.29 13.35
C LEU A 840 -19.11 -13.65 12.11
N LEU A 841 -18.32 -13.37 11.07
CA LEU A 841 -18.81 -12.87 9.79
C LEU A 841 -19.78 -13.85 9.12
N LYS A 842 -19.46 -15.15 9.13
CA LYS A 842 -20.39 -16.19 8.65
C LYS A 842 -21.73 -16.19 9.39
N ASN A 843 -21.73 -15.93 10.69
CA ASN A 843 -22.98 -15.89 11.47
C ASN A 843 -23.81 -14.63 11.25
N LYS A 844 -23.19 -13.54 10.76
CA LYS A 844 -23.90 -12.30 10.38
C LYS A 844 -24.60 -12.40 9.02
N VAL A 845 -24.19 -13.36 8.19
CA VAL A 845 -24.64 -13.58 6.81
C VAL A 845 -25.51 -14.81 6.77
#